data_AF-A0A8T0RLC2-F1
#
_entry.id   AF-A0A8T0RLC2-F1
#
_cell.length_a   1.000
_cell.length_b   1.000
_cell.length_c   1.000
_cell.angle_alpha   90.00
_cell.angle_beta   90.00
_cell.angle_gamma   90.00
#
_symmetry.space_group_name_H-M   'P 1'
#
loop_
_entity.id
_entity.type
_entity.pdbx_description
1 polymer ?
#
loop_
_entity_poly.entity_id
_entity_poly.type
_entity_poly.pdbx_seq_one_letter_code
_entity_poly.pdbx_strand_id
1 'polypeptide(L)'
;MDAHSFQDDDYFQEDMLLPGEQQLAGASTWDILARVDLEVAFASEKLLNLEVLVMEIARRAADIEPLMREPQSISAELVHKAFEFDVLYAIVDSETNELEKLVASIQMAIASAESKVPEEEPGSSLMDKLHTTTDSLKKMQELISAIRRESATFEKSIQPSQDNQGTGEAMGYEDGHMSTHTTMQAEDQRNVLQMLQQSIASELDLQQKLFGSQSSVEDLKMKLHYAQQESYFLEESIGDLYERMFIAENASQLFLGASKELISTIDTIQFSLTASIHREGELKSKLEESLMKLNVNQSTREIVPGDSDNNGSQEAVQMQVLSPPEFLTLRNKVQQLEEWLRDSGSHPQWSLLSRGETEEVHNTMQIEIDPFGNIISDLKIAITNAESRTQNAEARCTQLTQTNVQLSGQLDSLKSQGSDRAGLLETKLKESDTQLEHARASVDAIVEQQGMLRSSMSDMEHMIEDLKEKYLKAETRAENAESKCSLLTDTNLELSEELSFLRGRVESLENSLHQANQLKICTAKDICSKTKTITDLVSKLALERERLHAQIVTLTKKNRILAKKCKENDNGAASLSKEVTATEGELRPLKVMEEASLNCSTTQPKVSSMFKYFVFVMEHVEAMSVLCVPTALVNKH
;
A
#
# COMPACT_ATOMS: atom_id res chain seq x y z
N MET A 1 4.16 -42.26 -45.96
CA MET A 1 4.71 -42.15 -44.60
C MET A 1 4.70 -40.69 -44.19
N ASP A 2 3.71 -40.17 -43.49
CA ASP A 2 2.26 -40.33 -43.52
C ASP A 2 1.73 -39.04 -42.92
N ALA A 3 0.59 -38.59 -43.45
CA ALA A 3 -0.09 -37.39 -42.97
C ALA A 3 -0.59 -37.60 -41.54
N HIS A 4 -0.47 -36.58 -40.69
CA HIS A 4 -1.51 -36.29 -39.70
C HIS A 4 -1.67 -34.79 -39.49
N SER A 5 -2.90 -34.37 -39.81
CA SER A 5 -3.56 -33.11 -39.55
C SER A 5 -3.56 -32.78 -38.05
N PHE A 6 -3.21 -31.55 -37.68
CA PHE A 6 -3.62 -30.95 -36.41
C PHE A 6 -4.60 -29.83 -36.73
N GLN A 7 -5.85 -30.06 -36.32
CA GLN A 7 -6.85 -29.02 -36.08
C GLN A 7 -6.39 -28.27 -34.82
N ASP A 8 -6.11 -26.97 -34.95
CA ASP A 8 -6.12 -26.04 -33.82
C ASP A 8 -7.49 -25.37 -33.80
N ASP A 9 -8.43 -26.01 -33.10
CA ASP A 9 -9.46 -25.33 -32.33
C ASP A 9 -9.02 -25.51 -30.88
N ASP A 10 -8.61 -24.44 -30.19
CA ASP A 10 -8.99 -24.28 -28.80
C ASP A 10 -8.89 -22.82 -28.33
N TYR A 11 -10.01 -22.40 -27.78
CA TYR A 11 -10.25 -21.15 -27.09
C TYR A 11 -9.30 -21.02 -25.89
N PHE A 12 -8.65 -19.87 -25.77
CA PHE A 12 -8.05 -19.43 -24.51
C PHE A 12 -9.17 -19.16 -23.49
N GLN A 13 -9.42 -20.14 -22.65
CA GLN A 13 -10.12 -19.95 -21.39
C GLN A 13 -9.07 -19.43 -20.39
N GLU A 14 -9.11 -18.12 -20.14
CA GLU A 14 -8.36 -17.48 -19.06
C GLU A 14 -8.87 -18.00 -17.71
N ASP A 15 -8.16 -18.97 -17.13
CA ASP A 15 -8.25 -19.27 -15.70
C ASP A 15 -7.62 -18.10 -14.93
N MET A 16 -8.47 -17.17 -14.52
CA MET A 16 -8.16 -16.16 -13.53
C MET A 16 -8.11 -16.86 -12.15
N LEU A 17 -6.93 -17.36 -11.79
CA LEU A 17 -6.66 -17.94 -10.47
C LEU A 17 -6.84 -16.88 -9.38
N LEU A 18 -7.91 -17.04 -8.59
CA LEU A 18 -8.09 -16.33 -7.32
C LEU A 18 -7.04 -16.80 -6.30
N PRO A 19 -6.49 -15.92 -5.44
CA PRO A 19 -5.54 -16.29 -4.41
C PRO A 19 -6.21 -17.24 -3.40
N GLY A 20 -5.71 -18.48 -3.29
CA GLY A 20 -6.07 -19.36 -2.18
C GLY A 20 -6.41 -20.80 -2.51
N GLU A 21 -5.92 -21.37 -3.62
CA GLU A 21 -6.11 -22.81 -3.91
C GLU A 21 -5.07 -23.73 -3.26
N GLN A 22 -4.15 -23.19 -2.43
CA GLN A 22 -3.08 -23.97 -1.83
C GLN A 22 -3.17 -24.03 -0.30
N GLN A 23 -4.31 -24.51 0.22
CA GLN A 23 -4.41 -25.06 1.59
C GLN A 23 -5.76 -25.74 1.85
N LEU A 24 -6.06 -26.82 1.13
CA LEU A 24 -7.25 -27.65 1.38
C LEU A 24 -6.95 -28.96 2.13
N ALA A 25 -5.86 -28.97 2.90
CA ALA A 25 -5.45 -30.10 3.72
C ALA A 25 -5.22 -29.67 5.18
N GLY A 26 -6.27 -29.24 5.88
CA GLY A 26 -6.21 -29.05 7.34
C GLY A 26 -7.22 -28.08 7.98
N ALA A 27 -7.90 -27.22 7.22
CA ALA A 27 -8.80 -26.22 7.79
C ALA A 27 -10.00 -26.85 8.50
N SER A 28 -10.30 -26.38 9.73
CA SER A 28 -11.46 -26.82 10.49
C SER A 28 -12.76 -26.28 9.87
N THR A 29 -13.88 -26.96 10.07
CA THR A 29 -15.19 -26.52 9.52
C THR A 29 -15.57 -25.12 10.00
N TRP A 30 -15.10 -24.72 11.18
CA TRP A 30 -15.28 -23.38 11.73
C TRP A 30 -14.48 -22.32 10.96
N ASP A 31 -13.27 -22.63 10.50
CA ASP A 31 -12.44 -21.70 9.74
C ASP A 31 -13.01 -21.47 8.33
N ILE A 32 -13.52 -22.54 7.71
CA ILE A 32 -14.22 -22.47 6.43
C ILE A 32 -15.48 -21.62 6.56
N LEU A 33 -16.24 -21.80 7.64
CA LEU A 33 -17.46 -21.02 7.90
C LEU A 33 -17.16 -19.54 8.17
N ALA A 34 -16.14 -19.22 8.96
CA ALA A 34 -15.74 -17.83 9.21
C ALA A 34 -15.27 -17.12 7.94
N ARG A 35 -14.58 -17.84 7.04
CA ARG A 35 -14.20 -17.33 5.72
C ARG A 35 -15.43 -17.09 4.84
N VAL A 36 -16.36 -18.05 4.80
CA VAL A 36 -17.62 -17.93 4.06
C VAL A 36 -18.45 -16.74 4.59
N ASP A 37 -18.55 -16.55 5.90
CA ASP A 37 -19.26 -15.41 6.51
C ASP A 37 -18.68 -14.06 6.04
N LEU A 38 -17.35 -13.95 5.96
CA LEU A 38 -16.67 -12.75 5.48
C LEU A 38 -16.90 -12.53 3.97
N GLU A 39 -16.80 -13.58 3.17
CA GLU A 39 -17.05 -13.53 1.72
C GLU A 39 -18.52 -13.17 1.43
N VAL A 40 -19.48 -13.69 2.19
CA VAL A 40 -20.90 -13.35 2.09
C VAL A 40 -21.16 -11.89 2.50
N ALA A 41 -20.52 -11.40 3.56
CA ALA A 41 -20.64 -9.99 3.98
C ALA A 41 -20.09 -9.03 2.90
N PHE A 42 -18.90 -9.33 2.36
CA PHE A 42 -18.30 -8.57 1.26
C PHE A 42 -19.19 -8.57 0.01
N ALA A 43 -19.67 -9.75 -0.38
CA ALA A 43 -20.55 -9.91 -1.53
C ALA A 43 -21.87 -9.15 -1.36
N SER A 44 -22.41 -9.10 -0.13
CA SER A 44 -23.63 -8.35 0.20
C SER A 44 -23.44 -6.84 0.10
N GLU A 45 -22.30 -6.30 0.56
CA GLU A 45 -21.97 -4.87 0.42
C GLU A 45 -21.79 -4.50 -1.06
N LYS A 46 -21.07 -5.33 -1.81
CA LYS A 46 -20.87 -5.15 -3.25
C LYS A 46 -22.20 -5.18 -4.02
N LEU A 47 -23.10 -6.08 -3.64
CA LEU A 47 -24.44 -6.20 -4.22
C LEU A 47 -25.31 -4.96 -3.95
N LEU A 48 -25.24 -4.40 -2.74
CA LEU A 48 -25.95 -3.15 -2.41
C LEU A 48 -25.43 -1.97 -3.25
N ASN A 49 -24.12 -1.89 -3.45
CA ASN A 49 -23.52 -0.86 -4.32
C ASN A 49 -23.94 -1.03 -5.78
N LEU A 50 -24.04 -2.27 -6.27
CA LEU A 50 -24.55 -2.56 -7.60
C LEU A 50 -26.03 -2.19 -7.76
N GLU A 51 -26.87 -2.44 -6.76
CA GLU A 51 -28.29 -2.04 -6.77
C GLU A 51 -28.44 -0.52 -6.90
N VAL A 52 -27.63 0.25 -6.16
CA VAL A 52 -27.60 1.73 -6.27
C VAL A 52 -27.15 2.17 -7.67
N LEU A 53 -26.14 1.50 -8.23
CA LEU A 53 -25.64 1.80 -9.58
C LEU A 53 -26.70 1.50 -10.65
N VAL A 54 -27.38 0.36 -10.56
CA VAL A 54 -28.47 -0.02 -11.48
C VAL A 54 -29.62 0.98 -11.42
N MET A 55 -29.98 1.44 -10.22
CA MET A 55 -31.01 2.48 -10.05
C MET A 55 -30.60 3.81 -10.71
N GLU A 56 -29.33 4.20 -10.61
CA GLU A 56 -28.81 5.41 -11.26
C GLU A 56 -28.75 5.25 -12.79
N ILE A 57 -28.38 4.07 -13.29
CA ILE A 57 -28.45 3.73 -14.71
C ILE A 57 -29.89 3.78 -15.20
N ALA A 58 -30.86 3.22 -14.46
CA ALA A 58 -32.28 3.29 -14.79
C ALA A 58 -32.79 4.73 -14.91
N ARG A 59 -32.39 5.58 -13.96
CA ARG A 59 -32.71 7.02 -13.97
C ARG A 59 -32.17 7.70 -15.23
N ARG A 60 -30.92 7.39 -15.61
CA ARG A 60 -30.28 7.93 -16.81
C ARG A 60 -30.85 7.37 -18.11
N ALA A 61 -31.25 6.09 -18.13
CA ALA A 61 -31.92 5.47 -19.28
C ALA A 61 -33.21 6.23 -19.63
N ALA A 62 -34.01 6.58 -18.61
CA ALA A 62 -35.24 7.35 -18.78
C ALA A 62 -35.01 8.77 -19.31
N ASP A 63 -33.85 9.37 -19.04
CA ASP A 63 -33.46 10.68 -19.59
C ASP A 63 -33.03 10.58 -21.07
N ILE A 64 -32.45 9.44 -21.48
CA ILE A 64 -31.90 9.21 -22.83
C ILE A 64 -32.97 8.68 -23.82
N GLU A 65 -33.92 7.86 -23.35
CA GLU A 65 -34.95 7.22 -24.19
C GLU A 65 -35.79 8.20 -25.04
N PRO A 66 -36.24 9.38 -24.54
CA PRO A 66 -36.98 10.36 -25.35
C PRO A 66 -36.13 11.03 -26.43
N LEU A 67 -34.81 11.15 -26.21
CA LEU A 67 -33.87 11.88 -27.08
C LEU A 67 -33.43 11.03 -28.29
N MET A 68 -33.56 9.71 -28.20
CA MET A 68 -33.28 8.77 -29.31
C MET A 68 -34.43 8.67 -30.33
N ARG A 69 -35.63 9.17 -30.01
CA ARG A 69 -36.84 9.06 -30.84
C ARG A 69 -37.00 10.18 -31.88
N GLU A 70 -36.33 11.32 -31.66
CA GLU A 70 -36.33 12.46 -32.59
C GLU A 70 -34.94 12.62 -33.23
N PRO A 71 -34.73 12.15 -34.48
CA PRO A 71 -33.41 12.10 -35.12
C PRO A 71 -32.89 13.48 -35.61
N GLN A 72 -33.54 14.58 -35.22
CA GLN A 72 -33.20 15.91 -35.71
C GLN A 72 -32.16 16.55 -34.79
N SER A 73 -30.90 16.26 -35.11
CA SER A 73 -29.64 16.73 -34.51
C SER A 73 -29.13 15.97 -33.29
N ILE A 74 -28.39 14.88 -33.56
CA ILE A 74 -27.52 14.22 -32.58
C ILE A 74 -26.47 15.25 -32.12
N SER A 75 -26.61 15.77 -30.91
CA SER A 75 -25.62 16.64 -30.27
C SER A 75 -24.43 15.81 -29.74
N ALA A 76 -23.23 16.39 -29.74
CA ALA A 76 -22.04 15.76 -29.13
C ALA A 76 -22.25 15.39 -27.65
N GLU A 77 -23.13 16.12 -26.95
CA GLU A 77 -23.47 15.83 -25.55
C GLU A 77 -24.34 14.56 -25.40
N LEU A 78 -25.20 14.24 -26.38
CA LEU A 78 -25.98 13.00 -26.39
C LEU A 78 -25.09 11.78 -26.63
N VAL A 79 -24.10 11.91 -27.52
CA VAL A 79 -23.12 10.85 -27.79
C VAL A 79 -22.27 10.56 -26.54
N HIS A 80 -21.85 11.59 -25.80
CA HIS A 80 -21.12 11.41 -24.56
C HIS A 80 -21.97 10.72 -23.48
N LYS A 81 -23.24 11.10 -23.33
CA LYS A 81 -24.16 10.47 -22.36
C LYS A 81 -24.49 9.02 -22.73
N ALA A 82 -24.60 8.70 -24.02
CA ALA A 82 -24.77 7.32 -24.48
C ALA A 82 -23.52 6.47 -24.21
N PHE A 83 -22.32 7.01 -24.46
CA PHE A 83 -21.07 6.31 -24.13
C PHE A 83 -20.90 6.08 -22.63
N GLU A 84 -21.21 7.09 -21.80
CA GLU A 84 -21.20 6.94 -20.34
C GLU A 84 -22.20 5.87 -19.87
N PHE A 85 -23.38 5.82 -20.49
CA PHE A 85 -24.37 4.78 -20.24
C PHE A 85 -23.83 3.38 -20.57
N ASP A 86 -23.23 3.21 -21.76
CA ASP A 86 -22.66 1.92 -22.21
C ASP A 86 -21.54 1.43 -21.27
N VAL A 87 -20.68 2.33 -20.80
CA VAL A 87 -19.62 2.01 -19.83
C VAL A 87 -20.19 1.58 -18.49
N LEU A 88 -21.17 2.31 -17.95
CA LEU A 88 -21.80 1.97 -16.68
C LEU A 88 -22.55 0.63 -16.74
N TYR A 89 -23.22 0.37 -17.86
CA TYR A 89 -23.87 -0.91 -18.12
C TYR A 89 -22.87 -2.07 -18.19
N ALA A 90 -21.76 -1.90 -18.92
CA ALA A 90 -20.69 -2.91 -19.01
C ALA A 90 -20.06 -3.20 -17.64
N ILE A 91 -19.93 -2.20 -16.78
CA ILE A 91 -19.47 -2.39 -15.40
C ILE A 91 -20.48 -3.24 -14.61
N VAL A 92 -21.78 -2.93 -14.67
CA VAL A 92 -22.80 -3.73 -13.99
C VAL A 92 -22.82 -5.17 -14.49
N ASP A 93 -22.72 -5.41 -15.80
CA ASP A 93 -22.68 -6.76 -16.37
C ASP A 93 -21.43 -7.54 -15.94
N SER A 94 -20.25 -6.90 -16.01
CA SER A 94 -19.00 -7.51 -15.54
C SER A 94 -19.03 -7.85 -14.06
N GLU A 95 -19.48 -6.92 -13.21
CA GLU A 95 -19.49 -7.09 -11.77
C GLU A 95 -20.55 -8.10 -11.30
N THR A 96 -21.68 -8.19 -11.99
CA THR A 96 -22.68 -9.23 -11.72
C THR A 96 -22.20 -10.64 -12.11
N ASN A 97 -21.44 -10.76 -13.20
CA ASN A 97 -20.78 -12.02 -13.59
C ASN A 97 -19.73 -12.46 -12.55
N GLU A 98 -18.91 -11.54 -12.04
CA GLU A 98 -17.94 -11.85 -10.99
C GLU A 98 -18.62 -12.24 -9.67
N LEU A 99 -19.74 -11.60 -9.33
CA LEU A 99 -20.50 -11.95 -8.13
C LEU A 99 -21.13 -13.34 -8.23
N GLU A 100 -21.56 -13.78 -9.43
CA GLU A 100 -22.01 -15.16 -9.66
C GLU A 100 -20.90 -16.19 -9.51
N LYS A 101 -19.69 -15.89 -10.01
CA LYS A 101 -18.53 -16.76 -9.79
C LYS A 101 -18.20 -16.88 -8.31
N LEU A 102 -18.26 -15.78 -7.57
CA LEU A 102 -18.05 -15.77 -6.11
C LEU A 102 -19.14 -16.60 -5.39
N VAL A 103 -20.41 -16.44 -5.75
CA VAL A 103 -21.51 -17.25 -5.21
C VAL A 103 -21.27 -18.74 -5.46
N ALA A 104 -20.85 -19.13 -6.67
CA ALA A 104 -20.52 -20.52 -6.99
C ALA A 104 -19.35 -21.06 -6.14
N SER A 105 -18.32 -20.25 -5.92
CA SER A 105 -17.20 -20.58 -5.03
C SER A 105 -17.64 -20.78 -3.59
N ILE A 106 -18.47 -19.87 -3.05
CA ILE A 106 -19.02 -19.96 -1.69
C ILE A 106 -19.89 -21.22 -1.55
N GLN A 107 -20.72 -21.54 -2.55
CA GLN A 107 -21.54 -22.76 -2.55
C GLN A 107 -20.68 -24.03 -2.47
N MET A 108 -19.58 -24.08 -3.22
CA MET A 108 -18.61 -25.18 -3.15
C MET A 108 -17.93 -25.28 -1.77
N ALA A 109 -17.58 -24.14 -1.17
CA ALA A 109 -17.00 -24.10 0.17
C ALA A 109 -17.99 -24.58 1.24
N ILE A 110 -19.25 -24.17 1.17
CA ILE A 110 -20.32 -24.65 2.06
C ILE A 110 -20.55 -26.16 1.89
N ALA A 111 -20.65 -26.67 0.65
CA ALA A 111 -20.80 -28.10 0.40
C ALA A 111 -19.61 -28.92 0.95
N SER A 112 -18.39 -28.36 0.86
CA SER A 112 -17.21 -28.98 1.44
C SER A 112 -17.24 -29.00 2.98
N ALA A 113 -17.78 -27.94 3.59
CA ALA A 113 -17.95 -27.83 5.04
C ALA A 113 -19.01 -28.82 5.54
N GLU A 114 -20.15 -28.92 4.84
CA GLU A 114 -21.23 -29.88 5.13
C GLU A 114 -20.75 -31.33 5.06
N SER A 115 -19.92 -31.69 4.08
CA SER A 115 -19.37 -33.05 3.95
C SER A 115 -18.44 -33.48 5.08
N LYS A 116 -17.90 -32.52 5.85
CA LYS A 116 -16.98 -32.74 6.98
C LYS A 116 -17.69 -32.78 8.34
N VAL A 117 -18.99 -32.45 8.38
CA VAL A 117 -19.78 -32.51 9.63
C VAL A 117 -20.18 -33.98 9.87
N PRO A 118 -19.82 -34.59 11.02
CA PRO A 118 -20.31 -35.92 11.38
C PRO A 118 -21.84 -35.91 11.48
N GLU A 119 -22.52 -36.96 11.02
CA GLU A 119 -23.95 -37.18 11.23
C GLU A 119 -24.26 -37.42 12.73
N GLU A 120 -24.10 -36.42 13.60
CA GLU A 120 -24.63 -36.49 14.97
C GLU A 120 -25.24 -35.15 15.44
N GLU A 121 -26.41 -35.33 16.05
CA GLU A 121 -27.38 -34.39 16.64
C GLU A 121 -27.94 -33.25 15.76
N PRO A 122 -29.25 -33.29 15.42
CA PRO A 122 -29.95 -32.14 14.86
C PRO A 122 -30.02 -31.02 15.91
N GLY A 123 -29.26 -29.94 15.69
CA GLY A 123 -29.22 -28.77 16.59
C GLY A 123 -27.82 -28.33 17.05
N SER A 124 -26.74 -28.79 16.41
CA SER A 124 -25.41 -28.22 16.68
C SER A 124 -25.35 -26.78 16.16
N SER A 125 -24.81 -25.85 16.97
CA SER A 125 -24.65 -24.42 16.61
C SER A 125 -23.92 -24.20 15.27
N LEU A 126 -23.16 -25.19 14.80
CA LEU A 126 -22.47 -25.16 13.52
C LEU A 126 -23.45 -25.37 12.35
N MET A 127 -24.36 -26.35 12.44
CA MET A 127 -25.35 -26.63 11.39
C MET A 127 -26.37 -25.51 11.26
N ASP A 128 -26.79 -24.91 12.38
CA ASP A 128 -27.68 -23.74 12.35
C ASP A 128 -27.01 -22.56 11.62
N LYS A 129 -25.72 -22.32 11.86
CA LYS A 129 -24.96 -21.27 11.16
C LYS A 129 -24.76 -21.58 9.67
N LEU A 130 -24.44 -22.82 9.31
CA LEU A 130 -24.37 -23.26 7.91
C LEU A 130 -25.72 -23.06 7.19
N HIS A 131 -26.83 -23.31 7.88
CA HIS A 131 -28.16 -23.06 7.31
C HIS A 131 -28.42 -21.56 7.11
N THR A 132 -28.08 -20.72 8.11
CA THR A 132 -28.26 -19.26 7.98
C THR A 132 -27.40 -18.62 6.89
N THR A 133 -26.18 -19.13 6.69
CA THR A 133 -25.28 -18.67 5.62
C THR A 133 -25.77 -19.13 4.26
N THR A 134 -26.24 -20.37 4.16
CA THR A 134 -26.89 -20.91 2.96
C THR A 134 -28.13 -20.10 2.57
N ASP A 135 -28.97 -19.72 3.54
CA ASP A 135 -30.15 -18.88 3.29
C ASP A 135 -29.77 -17.46 2.87
N SER A 136 -28.72 -16.89 3.45
CA SER A 136 -28.19 -15.57 3.06
C SER A 136 -27.64 -15.60 1.62
N LEU A 137 -26.95 -16.67 1.26
CA LEU A 137 -26.42 -16.90 -0.09
C LEU A 137 -27.53 -17.04 -1.14
N LYS A 138 -28.62 -17.76 -0.82
CA LYS A 138 -29.81 -17.82 -1.69
C LYS A 138 -30.42 -16.45 -1.92
N LYS A 139 -30.53 -15.65 -0.86
CA LYS A 139 -31.05 -14.28 -0.93
C LYS A 139 -30.21 -13.39 -1.84
N MET A 140 -28.88 -13.54 -1.77
CA MET A 140 -27.96 -12.86 -2.67
C MET A 140 -28.13 -13.33 -4.13
N GLN A 141 -28.29 -14.62 -4.37
CA GLN A 141 -28.54 -15.16 -5.71
C GLN A 141 -29.86 -14.64 -6.33
N GLU A 142 -30.90 -14.49 -5.52
CA GLU A 142 -32.17 -13.86 -5.94
C GLU A 142 -31.99 -12.39 -6.32
N LEU A 143 -31.21 -11.64 -5.54
CA LEU A 143 -30.92 -10.23 -5.79
C LEU A 143 -30.04 -10.02 -7.03
N ILE A 144 -29.02 -10.86 -7.25
CA ILE A 144 -28.21 -10.87 -8.48
C ILE A 144 -29.12 -11.11 -9.69
N SER A 145 -30.03 -12.09 -9.58
CA SER A 145 -31.01 -12.39 -10.64
C SER A 145 -31.97 -11.22 -10.88
N ALA A 146 -32.32 -10.45 -9.85
CA ALA A 146 -33.13 -9.25 -9.97
C ALA A 146 -32.38 -8.13 -10.70
N ILE A 147 -31.14 -7.85 -10.30
CA ILE A 147 -30.26 -6.87 -10.95
C ILE A 147 -30.05 -7.21 -12.42
N ARG A 148 -29.78 -8.48 -12.76
CA ARG A 148 -29.61 -8.90 -14.16
C ARG A 148 -30.89 -8.71 -14.98
N ARG A 149 -32.05 -9.00 -14.39
CA ARG A 149 -33.35 -8.80 -15.06
C ARG A 149 -33.61 -7.32 -15.33
N GLU A 150 -33.29 -6.45 -14.38
CA GLU A 150 -33.40 -5.00 -14.54
C GLU A 150 -32.39 -4.48 -15.58
N SER A 151 -31.15 -4.96 -15.52
CA SER A 151 -30.11 -4.61 -16.48
C SER A 151 -30.48 -5.01 -17.92
N ALA A 152 -31.11 -6.17 -18.12
CA ALA A 152 -31.62 -6.61 -19.43
C ALA A 152 -32.75 -5.71 -19.99
N THR A 153 -33.38 -4.87 -19.17
CA THR A 153 -34.35 -3.87 -19.66
C THR A 153 -33.67 -2.70 -20.36
N PHE A 154 -32.42 -2.39 -19.98
CA PHE A 154 -31.60 -1.36 -20.63
C PHE A 154 -31.15 -1.79 -22.02
N GLU A 155 -30.73 -3.06 -22.17
CA GLU A 155 -30.34 -3.64 -23.45
C GLU A 155 -31.47 -3.56 -24.49
N LYS A 156 -32.71 -3.85 -24.08
CA LYS A 156 -33.90 -3.77 -24.94
C LYS A 156 -34.30 -2.34 -25.30
N SER A 157 -33.93 -1.36 -24.48
CA SER A 157 -34.29 0.05 -24.70
C SER A 157 -33.34 0.76 -25.70
N ILE A 158 -32.17 0.17 -25.95
CA ILE A 158 -31.14 0.71 -26.88
C ILE A 158 -31.20 0.04 -28.25
N GLN A 159 -31.85 -1.12 -28.37
CA GLN A 159 -32.04 -1.78 -29.65
C GLN A 159 -33.09 -0.99 -30.48
N PRO A 160 -32.74 -0.44 -31.66
CA PRO A 160 -33.72 0.23 -32.51
C PRO A 160 -34.81 -0.78 -32.83
N SER A 161 -36.06 -0.44 -32.54
CA SER A 161 -37.21 -1.33 -32.72
C SER A 161 -37.19 -1.94 -34.11
N GLN A 162 -36.81 -3.21 -34.24
CA GLN A 162 -37.20 -4.01 -35.38
C GLN A 162 -38.69 -4.28 -35.22
N ASP A 163 -39.49 -3.31 -35.64
CA ASP A 163 -40.92 -3.50 -35.77
C ASP A 163 -41.16 -4.61 -36.81
N ASN A 164 -41.55 -5.76 -36.26
CA ASN A 164 -42.25 -6.88 -36.87
C ASN A 164 -42.25 -6.92 -38.41
N GLN A 165 -41.29 -7.65 -38.95
CA GLN A 165 -41.40 -8.21 -40.28
C GLN A 165 -42.44 -9.35 -40.26
N GLY A 166 -43.58 -9.11 -40.90
CA GLY A 166 -44.30 -10.12 -41.66
C GLY A 166 -45.40 -10.92 -40.95
N THR A 167 -46.62 -10.42 -41.04
CA THR A 167 -47.77 -11.30 -41.27
C THR A 167 -48.65 -10.64 -42.32
N GLY A 168 -48.69 -11.25 -43.51
CA GLY A 168 -49.42 -10.73 -44.64
C GLY A 168 -50.92 -10.87 -44.48
N GLU A 169 -51.65 -9.94 -45.10
CA GLU A 169 -52.86 -10.25 -45.84
C GLU A 169 -53.10 -9.15 -46.87
N ALA A 170 -53.41 -9.59 -48.08
CA ALA A 170 -53.47 -8.81 -49.30
C ALA A 170 -54.82 -8.10 -49.46
N MET A 171 -54.80 -6.78 -49.66
CA MET A 171 -55.69 -5.96 -50.49
C MET A 171 -55.03 -4.56 -50.52
N GLY A 172 -54.83 -3.81 -51.60
CA GLY A 172 -55.45 -3.79 -52.92
C GLY A 172 -55.75 -2.32 -53.25
N TYR A 173 -54.79 -1.62 -53.91
CA TYR A 173 -54.87 -0.29 -54.58
C TYR A 173 -55.25 0.92 -53.67
N GLU A 174 -54.77 2.16 -53.78
CA GLU A 174 -54.37 3.02 -54.89
C GLU A 174 -53.33 4.08 -54.45
N ASP A 175 -52.49 4.45 -55.43
CA ASP A 175 -51.98 5.79 -55.81
C ASP A 175 -51.41 6.81 -54.80
N GLY A 176 -50.28 7.38 -55.22
CA GLY A 176 -49.90 8.76 -54.95
C GLY A 176 -49.14 9.03 -53.65
N HIS A 177 -47.81 8.96 -53.68
CA HIS A 177 -46.93 10.12 -53.46
C HIS A 177 -45.47 9.71 -53.62
N MET A 178 -44.82 10.31 -54.62
CA MET A 178 -43.39 10.25 -54.86
C MET A 178 -42.62 10.71 -53.62
N SER A 179 -41.92 9.79 -52.96
CA SER A 179 -40.89 10.11 -51.99
C SER A 179 -39.76 10.84 -52.72
N THR A 180 -39.58 12.12 -52.41
CA THR A 180 -38.44 12.91 -52.87
C THR A 180 -37.17 12.36 -52.25
N HIS A 181 -36.53 11.41 -52.94
CA HIS A 181 -35.13 11.11 -52.73
C HIS A 181 -34.33 12.39 -52.98
N THR A 182 -33.80 12.97 -51.91
CA THR A 182 -32.79 14.03 -51.96
C THR A 182 -31.60 13.51 -52.75
N THR A 183 -31.45 13.99 -53.99
CA THR A 183 -30.28 13.72 -54.82
C THR A 183 -29.12 14.51 -54.23
N MET A 184 -28.31 13.89 -53.37
CA MET A 184 -27.01 14.42 -52.97
C MET A 184 -26.16 14.66 -54.23
N GLN A 185 -25.53 15.83 -54.34
CA GLN A 185 -24.59 16.10 -55.43
C GLN A 185 -23.39 15.15 -55.34
N ALA A 186 -22.79 14.78 -56.48
CA ALA A 186 -21.66 13.86 -56.55
C ALA A 186 -20.45 14.32 -55.70
N GLU A 187 -20.31 15.63 -55.48
CA GLU A 187 -19.29 16.23 -54.60
C GLU A 187 -19.52 15.88 -53.12
N ASP A 188 -20.78 15.92 -52.66
CA ASP A 188 -21.13 15.57 -51.27
C ASP A 188 -20.93 14.08 -51.00
N GLN A 189 -21.27 13.22 -51.97
CA GLN A 189 -20.98 11.79 -51.89
C GLN A 189 -19.47 11.52 -51.85
N ARG A 190 -18.67 12.27 -52.62
CA ARG A 190 -17.21 12.15 -52.61
C ARG A 190 -16.60 12.59 -51.28
N ASN A 191 -17.10 13.67 -50.70
CA ASN A 191 -16.67 14.16 -49.39
C ASN A 191 -17.01 13.17 -48.27
N VAL A 192 -18.21 12.58 -48.29
CA VAL A 192 -18.59 11.52 -47.33
C VAL A 192 -17.70 10.30 -47.47
N LEU A 193 -17.43 9.83 -48.70
CA LEU A 193 -16.53 8.69 -48.93
C LEU A 193 -15.09 8.98 -48.48
N GLN A 194 -14.60 10.20 -48.69
CA GLN A 194 -13.27 10.61 -48.22
C GLN A 194 -13.18 10.68 -46.69
N MET A 195 -14.21 11.20 -46.03
CA MET A 195 -14.30 11.20 -44.57
C MET A 195 -14.38 9.78 -44.01
N LEU A 196 -15.16 8.88 -44.63
CA LEU A 196 -15.22 7.47 -44.24
C LEU A 196 -13.87 6.77 -44.44
N GLN A 197 -13.19 7.03 -45.55
CA GLN A 197 -11.85 6.48 -45.80
C GLN A 197 -10.83 6.97 -44.76
N GLN A 198 -10.91 8.26 -44.36
CA GLN A 198 -10.07 8.82 -43.31
C GLN A 198 -10.42 8.23 -41.93
N SER A 199 -11.70 8.02 -41.65
CA SER A 199 -12.17 7.38 -40.42
C SER A 199 -11.65 5.94 -40.31
N ILE A 200 -11.78 5.14 -41.38
CA ILE A 200 -11.27 3.76 -41.43
C ILE A 200 -9.74 3.74 -41.26
N ALA A 201 -9.02 4.68 -41.89
CA ALA A 201 -7.57 4.76 -41.73
C ALA A 201 -7.16 5.10 -40.27
N SER A 202 -7.89 6.01 -39.61
CA SER A 202 -7.66 6.32 -38.19
C SER A 202 -8.03 5.17 -37.25
N GLU A 203 -9.08 4.42 -37.58
CA GLU A 203 -9.52 3.25 -36.82
C GLU A 203 -8.49 2.11 -36.89
N LEU A 204 -7.93 1.84 -38.09
CA LEU A 204 -6.84 0.88 -38.26
C LEU A 204 -5.56 1.29 -37.50
N ASP A 205 -5.19 2.57 -37.50
CA ASP A 205 -4.05 3.07 -36.73
C ASP A 205 -4.27 2.93 -35.20
N LEU A 206 -5.49 3.20 -34.72
CA LEU A 206 -5.87 2.99 -33.33
C LEU A 206 -5.84 1.50 -32.95
N GLN A 207 -6.34 0.62 -33.83
CA GLN A 207 -6.33 -0.82 -33.62
C GLN A 207 -4.89 -1.35 -33.57
N GLN A 208 -3.99 -0.86 -34.44
CA GLN A 208 -2.57 -1.17 -34.41
C GLN A 208 -1.92 -0.74 -33.09
N LYS A 209 -2.24 0.46 -32.58
CA LYS A 209 -1.77 0.95 -31.28
C LYS A 209 -2.33 0.13 -30.12
N LEU A 210 -3.58 -0.31 -30.21
CA LEU A 210 -4.21 -1.18 -29.23
C LEU A 210 -3.48 -2.52 -29.15
N PHE A 211 -3.18 -3.16 -30.28
CA PHE A 211 -2.36 -4.38 -30.31
C PHE A 211 -0.95 -4.16 -29.74
N GLY A 212 -0.31 -3.04 -30.06
CA GLY A 212 0.97 -2.67 -29.45
C GLY A 212 0.87 -2.50 -27.93
N SER A 213 -0.21 -1.88 -27.46
CA SER A 213 -0.46 -1.70 -26.03
C SER A 213 -0.75 -3.01 -25.31
N GLN A 214 -1.48 -3.95 -25.94
CA GLN A 214 -1.76 -5.26 -25.37
C GLN A 214 -0.49 -6.08 -25.15
N SER A 215 0.46 -6.04 -26.10
CA SER A 215 1.78 -6.65 -25.91
C SER A 215 2.56 -6.02 -24.76
N SER A 216 2.43 -4.70 -24.55
CA SER A 216 3.09 -4.03 -23.42
C SER A 216 2.44 -4.36 -22.08
N VAL A 217 1.11 -4.57 -22.05
CA VAL A 217 0.38 -5.02 -20.86
C VAL A 217 0.82 -6.43 -20.47
N GLU A 218 0.99 -7.34 -21.44
CA GLU A 218 1.45 -8.70 -21.16
C GLU A 218 2.90 -8.73 -20.62
N ASP A 219 3.81 -7.90 -21.16
CA ASP A 219 5.16 -7.74 -20.61
C ASP A 219 5.14 -7.18 -19.17
N LEU A 220 4.29 -6.19 -18.90
CA LEU A 220 4.11 -5.65 -17.55
C LEU A 220 3.51 -6.69 -16.59
N LYS A 221 2.58 -7.53 -17.05
CA LYS A 221 2.00 -8.64 -16.27
C LYS A 221 3.06 -9.67 -15.89
N MET A 222 3.92 -10.05 -16.83
CA MET A 222 5.04 -10.96 -16.57
C MET A 222 6.03 -10.36 -15.56
N LYS A 223 6.37 -9.07 -15.68
CA LYS A 223 7.23 -8.36 -14.72
C LYS A 223 6.60 -8.25 -13.33
N LEU A 224 5.29 -8.02 -13.26
CA LEU A 224 4.55 -7.97 -12.01
C LEU A 224 4.57 -9.33 -11.30
N HIS A 225 4.33 -10.42 -12.03
CA HIS A 225 4.41 -11.76 -11.46
C HIS A 225 5.82 -12.09 -10.94
N TYR A 226 6.86 -11.72 -11.68
CA TYR A 226 8.24 -11.88 -11.22
C TYR A 226 8.52 -11.08 -9.94
N ALA A 227 8.10 -9.81 -9.89
CA ALA A 227 8.27 -8.97 -8.71
C ALA A 227 7.46 -9.48 -7.50
N GLN A 228 6.25 -10.00 -7.71
CA GLN A 228 5.44 -10.62 -6.66
C GLN A 228 6.10 -11.88 -6.11
N GLN A 229 6.67 -12.71 -6.98
CA GLN A 229 7.41 -13.91 -6.57
C GLN A 229 8.66 -13.55 -5.76
N GLU A 230 9.42 -12.53 -6.20
CA GLU A 230 10.58 -12.02 -5.46
C GLU A 230 10.18 -11.45 -4.08
N SER A 231 9.06 -10.72 -4.02
CA SER A 231 8.50 -10.22 -2.77
C SER A 231 8.11 -11.35 -1.81
N TYR A 232 7.51 -12.43 -2.31
CA TYR A 232 7.15 -13.59 -1.49
C TYR A 232 8.37 -14.26 -0.86
N PHE A 233 9.44 -14.49 -1.65
CA PHE A 233 10.70 -15.03 -1.12
C PHE A 233 11.36 -14.11 -0.10
N LEU A 234 11.29 -12.80 -0.32
CA LEU A 234 11.83 -11.82 0.60
C LEU A 234 11.04 -11.78 1.91
N GLU A 235 9.71 -11.88 1.85
CA GLU A 235 8.84 -11.91 3.03
C GLU A 235 9.10 -13.15 3.90
N GLU A 236 9.25 -14.33 3.29
CA GLU A 236 9.63 -15.57 4.00
C GLU A 236 11.01 -15.41 4.66
N SER A 237 11.99 -14.88 3.92
CA SER A 237 13.35 -14.65 4.44
C SER A 237 13.39 -13.65 5.59
N ILE A 238 12.56 -12.60 5.53
CA ILE A 238 12.42 -11.60 6.60
C ILE A 238 11.75 -12.22 7.83
N GLY A 239 10.73 -13.05 7.65
CA GLY A 239 10.08 -13.81 8.72
C GLY A 239 11.09 -14.67 9.49
N ASP A 240 11.88 -15.46 8.78
CA ASP A 240 12.95 -16.30 9.35
C ASP A 240 14.01 -15.47 10.09
N LEU A 241 14.38 -14.31 9.55
CA LEU A 241 15.34 -13.40 10.18
C LEU A 241 14.79 -12.85 11.50
N TYR A 242 13.51 -12.43 11.53
CA TYR A 242 12.87 -11.91 12.73
C TYR A 242 12.70 -12.98 13.80
N GLU A 243 12.32 -14.21 13.43
CA GLU A 243 12.23 -15.32 14.38
C GLU A 243 13.60 -15.61 15.01
N ARG A 244 14.65 -15.72 14.19
CA ARG A 244 16.01 -15.96 14.67
C ARG A 244 16.52 -14.82 15.56
N MET A 245 16.23 -13.57 15.19
CA MET A 245 16.59 -12.39 15.99
C MET A 245 15.86 -12.41 17.34
N PHE A 246 14.56 -12.72 17.36
CA PHE A 246 13.79 -12.81 18.60
C PHE A 246 14.32 -13.90 19.54
N ILE A 247 14.66 -15.07 19.00
CA ILE A 247 15.29 -16.15 19.77
C ILE A 247 16.64 -15.70 20.35
N ALA A 248 17.47 -15.02 19.56
CA ALA A 248 18.76 -14.51 20.01
C ALA A 248 18.62 -13.42 21.08
N GLU A 249 17.69 -12.49 20.92
CA GLU A 249 17.36 -11.45 21.91
C GLU A 249 16.93 -12.10 23.24
N ASN A 250 16.01 -13.08 23.19
CA ASN A 250 15.57 -13.80 24.38
C ASN A 250 16.73 -14.55 25.07
N ALA A 251 17.58 -15.24 24.30
CA ALA A 251 18.77 -15.89 24.84
C ALA A 251 19.73 -14.88 25.51
N SER A 252 19.91 -13.69 24.90
CA SER A 252 20.74 -12.62 25.47
C SER A 252 20.18 -12.10 26.80
N GLN A 253 18.86 -11.97 26.92
CA GLN A 253 18.20 -11.56 28.16
C GLN A 253 18.36 -12.61 29.26
N LEU A 254 18.26 -13.90 28.91
CA LEU A 254 18.54 -14.99 29.84
C LEU A 254 19.99 -14.96 30.33
N PHE A 255 20.96 -14.77 29.43
CA PHE A 255 22.38 -14.63 29.80
C PHE A 255 22.64 -13.38 30.64
N LEU A 256 21.99 -12.26 30.34
CA LEU A 256 22.06 -11.06 31.14
C LEU A 256 21.53 -11.31 32.55
N GLY A 257 20.39 -12.01 32.69
CA GLY A 257 19.84 -12.44 33.97
C GLY A 257 20.82 -13.31 34.76
N ALA A 258 21.36 -14.36 34.13
CA ALA A 258 22.34 -15.25 34.76
C ALA A 258 23.63 -14.51 35.16
N SER A 259 24.09 -13.55 34.34
CA SER A 259 25.27 -12.73 34.64
C SER A 259 25.06 -11.84 35.86
N LYS A 260 23.87 -11.22 36.00
CA LYS A 260 23.51 -10.40 37.16
C LYS A 260 23.45 -11.22 38.45
N GLU A 261 22.88 -12.42 38.37
CA GLU A 261 22.86 -13.37 39.49
C GLU A 261 24.29 -13.77 39.89
N LEU A 262 25.12 -14.14 38.92
CA LEU A 262 26.53 -14.49 39.16
C LEU A 262 27.30 -13.33 39.81
N ILE A 263 27.14 -12.10 39.33
CA ILE A 263 27.75 -10.92 39.93
C ILE A 263 27.30 -10.76 41.39
N SER A 264 26.00 -10.87 41.67
CA SER A 264 25.48 -10.82 43.04
C SER A 264 26.07 -11.90 43.95
N THR A 265 26.31 -13.11 43.42
CA THR A 265 26.97 -14.17 44.19
C THR A 265 28.44 -13.85 44.46
N ILE A 266 29.16 -13.32 43.47
CA ILE A 266 30.56 -12.90 43.61
C ILE A 266 30.67 -11.80 44.67
N ASP A 267 29.81 -10.79 44.62
CA ASP A 267 29.79 -9.70 45.60
C ASP A 267 29.55 -10.22 47.03
N THR A 268 28.65 -11.20 47.17
CA THR A 268 28.38 -11.86 48.46
C THR A 268 29.59 -12.64 48.96
N ILE A 269 30.26 -13.39 48.07
CA ILE A 269 31.49 -14.12 48.42
C ILE A 269 32.59 -13.14 48.80
N GLN A 270 32.78 -12.06 48.04
CA GLN A 270 33.80 -11.03 48.31
C GLN A 270 33.57 -10.35 49.65
N PHE A 271 32.31 -10.04 49.99
CA PHE A 271 31.94 -9.53 51.30
C PHE A 271 32.29 -10.53 52.42
N SER A 272 31.96 -11.81 52.23
CA SER A 272 32.27 -12.86 53.22
C SER A 272 33.78 -13.06 53.42
N LEU A 273 34.56 -13.00 52.33
CA LEU A 273 36.02 -13.09 52.36
C LEU A 273 36.63 -11.89 53.09
N THR A 274 36.15 -10.68 52.80
CA THR A 274 36.60 -9.45 53.48
C THR A 274 36.33 -9.51 54.98
N ALA A 275 35.15 -9.99 55.38
CA ALA A 275 34.81 -10.21 56.79
C ALA A 275 35.71 -11.28 57.46
N SER A 276 36.02 -12.36 56.74
CA SER A 276 36.93 -13.42 57.21
C SER A 276 38.35 -12.89 57.41
N ILE A 277 38.89 -12.14 56.44
CA ILE A 277 40.23 -11.52 56.53
C ILE A 277 40.29 -10.57 57.73
N HIS A 278 39.23 -9.77 57.96
CA HIS A 278 39.17 -8.89 59.12
C HIS A 278 39.18 -9.66 60.45
N ARG A 279 38.39 -10.74 60.54
CA ARG A 279 38.36 -11.63 61.71
C ARG A 279 39.70 -12.33 61.93
N GLU A 280 40.35 -12.78 60.87
CA GLU A 280 41.70 -13.36 60.93
C GLU A 280 42.72 -12.33 61.43
N GLY A 281 42.66 -11.10 60.93
CA GLY A 281 43.48 -9.98 61.41
C GLY A 281 43.27 -9.68 62.90
N GLU A 282 42.02 -9.70 63.36
CA GLU A 282 41.68 -9.54 64.78
C GLU A 282 42.20 -10.69 65.65
N LEU A 283 42.12 -11.94 65.16
CA LEU A 283 42.69 -13.09 65.85
C LEU A 283 44.22 -13.03 65.88
N LYS A 284 44.85 -12.58 64.79
CA LYS A 284 46.30 -12.41 64.70
C LYS A 284 46.79 -11.35 65.67
N SER A 285 46.12 -10.20 65.76
CA SER A 285 46.48 -9.16 66.72
C SER A 285 46.27 -9.62 68.17
N LYS A 286 45.19 -10.35 68.46
CA LYS A 286 44.96 -10.99 69.77
C LYS A 286 46.07 -12.01 70.11
N LEU A 287 46.53 -12.79 69.14
CA LEU A 287 47.61 -13.75 69.32
C LEU A 287 48.93 -13.02 69.61
N GLU A 288 49.25 -11.98 68.84
CA GLU A 288 50.46 -11.17 69.03
C GLU A 288 50.45 -10.46 70.39
N GLU A 289 49.30 -9.94 70.83
CA GLU A 289 49.12 -9.39 72.18
C GLU A 289 49.33 -10.46 73.27
N SER A 290 48.82 -11.68 73.05
CA SER A 290 49.03 -12.79 73.99
C SER A 290 50.49 -13.24 74.06
N LEU A 291 51.21 -13.22 72.93
CA LEU A 291 52.63 -13.54 72.85
C LEU A 291 53.46 -12.48 73.59
N MET A 292 53.14 -11.19 73.39
CA MET A 292 53.76 -10.08 74.13
C MET A 292 53.53 -10.23 75.64
N LYS A 293 52.29 -10.55 76.08
CA LYS A 293 51.99 -10.83 77.50
C LYS A 293 52.79 -12.01 78.04
N LEU A 294 52.94 -13.09 77.26
CA LEU A 294 53.75 -14.25 77.66
C LEU A 294 55.23 -13.88 77.79
N ASN A 295 55.77 -13.07 76.88
CA ASN A 295 57.16 -12.63 76.92
C ASN A 295 57.43 -11.73 78.15
N VAL A 296 56.48 -10.87 78.53
CA VAL A 296 56.53 -10.09 79.77
C VAL A 296 56.47 -10.99 81.02
N ASN A 297 55.65 -12.05 80.98
CA ASN A 297 55.56 -13.06 82.04
C ASN A 297 56.81 -13.96 82.12
N GLN A 298 57.52 -14.16 81.00
CA GLN A 298 58.77 -14.90 80.93
C GLN A 298 59.95 -14.07 81.46
N SER A 299 59.94 -12.76 81.18
CA SER A 299 60.85 -11.78 81.80
C SER A 299 60.70 -11.63 83.32
N THR A 300 59.61 -12.14 83.91
CA THR A 300 59.42 -12.18 85.37
C THR A 300 59.78 -13.52 86.02
N ARG A 301 60.19 -14.53 85.22
CA ARG A 301 60.49 -15.89 85.73
C ARG A 301 61.96 -16.30 85.59
N GLU A 302 62.88 -15.38 85.36
CA GLU A 302 64.30 -15.72 85.23
C GLU A 302 65.19 -14.79 86.07
N ILE A 303 65.33 -15.14 87.35
CA ILE A 303 66.49 -14.78 88.17
C ILE A 303 67.08 -16.08 88.73
N VAL A 304 67.89 -16.78 87.92
CA VAL A 304 69.05 -17.59 88.36
C VAL A 304 70.01 -17.71 87.16
N PRO A 305 71.31 -17.38 87.30
CA PRO A 305 72.24 -17.34 86.17
C PRO A 305 72.98 -18.66 85.97
N GLY A 306 73.32 -18.97 84.72
CA GLY A 306 74.16 -20.12 84.36
C GLY A 306 74.50 -20.15 82.87
N ASP A 307 75.57 -19.42 82.53
CA ASP A 307 76.52 -19.54 81.42
C ASP A 307 76.19 -20.28 80.11
N SER A 308 76.60 -19.59 79.03
CA SER A 308 77.33 -20.12 77.87
C SER A 308 76.52 -20.70 76.70
N ASP A 309 76.33 -19.81 75.71
CA ASP A 309 76.66 -20.02 74.29
C ASP A 309 75.93 -21.11 73.48
N ASN A 310 75.01 -20.58 72.66
CA ASN A 310 75.06 -20.59 71.20
C ASN A 310 74.58 -21.86 70.43
N ASN A 311 73.42 -21.66 69.80
CA ASN A 311 72.96 -22.19 68.50
C ASN A 311 72.88 -23.71 68.26
N GLY A 312 71.65 -24.19 68.07
CA GLY A 312 71.38 -25.39 67.29
C GLY A 312 69.93 -25.84 67.31
N SER A 313 69.22 -25.68 66.19
CA SER A 313 68.24 -26.67 65.69
C SER A 313 67.67 -26.26 64.33
N GLN A 314 68.36 -26.68 63.27
CA GLN A 314 67.69 -26.97 62.01
C GLN A 314 68.31 -28.24 61.44
N GLU A 315 67.60 -29.34 61.64
CA GLU A 315 67.94 -30.67 61.21
C GLU A 315 66.97 -31.04 60.08
N ALA A 316 67.50 -31.36 58.89
CA ALA A 316 66.98 -32.45 58.07
C ALA A 316 67.86 -32.72 56.82
N VAL A 317 68.63 -33.81 56.93
CA VAL A 317 68.72 -34.93 55.95
C VAL A 317 69.48 -34.74 54.61
N GLN A 318 70.63 -35.43 54.57
CA GLN A 318 71.27 -36.18 53.47
C GLN A 318 71.67 -35.47 52.17
N MET A 319 72.98 -35.46 51.87
CA MET A 319 73.66 -36.60 51.25
C MET A 319 75.19 -36.45 51.36
N GLN A 320 75.78 -37.59 51.65
CA GLN A 320 77.17 -37.96 51.87
C GLN A 320 78.02 -37.79 50.59
N VAL A 321 79.32 -37.44 50.71
CA VAL A 321 80.46 -37.97 49.92
C VAL A 321 81.79 -37.29 50.36
N LEU A 322 82.68 -38.13 50.94
CA LEU A 322 84.17 -38.05 51.02
C LEU A 322 84.81 -36.91 51.85
N SER A 323 85.77 -37.08 52.77
CA SER A 323 86.58 -38.19 53.30
C SER A 323 87.21 -37.76 54.65
N PRO A 324 87.48 -38.66 55.62
CA PRO A 324 88.09 -38.33 56.91
C PRO A 324 89.64 -38.17 56.86
N PRO A 325 90.26 -37.47 57.83
CA PRO A 325 91.67 -37.03 57.84
C PRO A 325 92.71 -38.12 58.17
N GLU A 326 92.36 -39.40 58.04
CA GLU A 326 93.26 -40.52 58.41
C GLU A 326 94.17 -40.98 57.26
N PHE A 327 93.94 -40.51 56.02
CA PHE A 327 94.72 -40.89 54.84
C PHE A 327 96.09 -40.18 54.76
N LEU A 328 96.23 -39.00 55.37
CA LEU A 328 97.49 -38.25 55.42
C LEU A 328 98.50 -38.85 56.43
N THR A 329 98.00 -39.46 57.51
CA THR A 329 98.82 -40.08 58.55
C THR A 329 99.36 -41.45 58.12
N LEU A 330 98.62 -42.17 57.26
CA LEU A 330 99.05 -43.45 56.69
C LEU A 330 100.07 -43.27 55.56
N ARG A 331 99.91 -42.23 54.72
CA ARG A 331 100.87 -41.89 53.65
C ARG A 331 102.26 -41.53 54.19
N ASN A 332 102.32 -40.82 55.32
CA ASN A 332 103.59 -40.48 55.99
C ASN A 332 104.29 -41.68 56.63
N LYS A 333 103.54 -42.69 57.11
CA LYS A 333 104.11 -43.94 57.66
C LYS A 333 104.58 -44.89 56.56
N VAL A 334 103.88 -44.96 55.43
CA VAL A 334 104.31 -45.74 54.26
C VAL A 334 105.58 -45.15 53.63
N GLN A 335 105.71 -43.82 53.61
CA GLN A 335 106.93 -43.15 53.14
C GLN A 335 108.13 -43.38 54.07
N GLN A 336 107.93 -43.41 55.40
CA GLN A 336 108.99 -43.79 56.36
C GLN A 336 109.43 -45.26 56.25
N LEU A 337 108.52 -46.17 55.88
CA LEU A 337 108.85 -47.59 55.66
C LEU A 337 109.52 -47.83 54.30
N GLU A 338 109.18 -47.06 53.26
CA GLU A 338 109.86 -47.09 51.95
C GLU A 338 111.29 -46.51 51.99
N GLU A 339 111.57 -45.58 52.92
CA GLU A 339 112.91 -45.03 53.15
C GLU A 339 113.79 -46.02 53.95
N TRP A 340 113.20 -46.75 54.91
CA TRP A 340 113.86 -47.83 55.68
C TRP A 340 114.23 -49.05 54.80
N LEU A 341 113.42 -49.35 53.78
CA LEU A 341 113.69 -50.44 52.82
C LEU A 341 114.76 -50.08 51.78
N ARG A 342 115.07 -48.79 51.59
CA ARG A 342 116.08 -48.29 50.65
C ARG A 342 117.49 -48.27 51.27
N ASP A 343 117.59 -48.18 52.60
CA ASP A 343 118.86 -48.13 53.35
C ASP A 343 119.40 -49.51 53.81
N SER A 344 118.61 -50.58 53.71
CA SER A 344 119.00 -51.93 54.17
C SER A 344 119.56 -52.84 53.06
N GLY A 345 119.91 -52.28 51.91
CA GLY A 345 120.20 -53.01 50.67
C GLY A 345 121.66 -53.05 50.21
N SER A 346 122.65 -53.20 51.10
CA SER A 346 124.03 -53.48 50.67
C SER A 346 124.99 -53.92 51.80
N HIS A 347 125.13 -55.23 52.04
CA HIS A 347 126.44 -55.93 52.04
C HIS A 347 126.26 -57.48 52.16
N PRO A 348 126.97 -58.32 51.37
CA PRO A 348 126.72 -59.77 51.26
C PRO A 348 127.79 -60.65 51.94
N GLN A 349 127.58 -61.98 51.82
CA GLN A 349 128.47 -63.13 52.04
C GLN A 349 128.23 -63.82 53.39
N TRP A 350 127.87 -65.12 53.46
CA TRP A 350 128.69 -66.27 53.05
C TRP A 350 127.94 -67.34 52.22
N SER A 351 128.72 -68.04 51.40
CA SER A 351 128.35 -69.09 50.45
C SER A 351 128.63 -70.51 50.96
N LEU A 352 127.92 -71.48 50.38
CA LEU A 352 128.23 -72.91 50.11
C LEU A 352 129.26 -73.67 50.98
N LEU A 353 128.86 -74.86 51.46
CA LEU A 353 129.42 -76.20 51.18
C LEU A 353 128.56 -77.24 51.96
N SER A 354 127.89 -78.18 51.28
CA SER A 354 128.38 -79.53 50.98
C SER A 354 128.52 -80.46 52.21
N ARG A 355 127.60 -81.44 52.26
CA ARG A 355 127.83 -82.88 52.49
C ARG A 355 128.61 -83.31 53.75
N GLY A 356 127.89 -84.04 54.61
CA GLY A 356 128.46 -85.05 55.51
C GLY A 356 127.88 -84.97 56.92
N GLU A 357 127.16 -86.03 57.33
CA GLU A 357 127.25 -86.74 58.62
C GLU A 357 127.42 -85.85 59.88
N THR A 358 126.56 -85.86 60.89
CA THR A 358 125.85 -86.93 61.60
C THR A 358 124.98 -86.25 62.66
N GLU A 359 123.85 -86.89 62.99
CA GLU A 359 123.16 -86.96 64.29
C GLU A 359 123.05 -85.72 65.22
N GLU A 360 121.80 -85.55 65.68
CA GLU A 360 121.34 -84.73 66.82
C GLU A 360 121.31 -83.21 66.65
N VAL A 361 120.10 -82.66 66.47
CA VAL A 361 119.43 -81.74 67.43
C VAL A 361 118.04 -81.44 66.88
N HIS A 362 117.02 -82.06 67.47
CA HIS A 362 115.60 -81.98 67.08
C HIS A 362 114.77 -81.02 67.94
N ASN A 363 115.30 -79.87 68.38
CA ASN A 363 114.54 -79.00 69.31
C ASN A 363 114.74 -77.50 69.13
N THR A 364 115.05 -77.03 67.92
CA THR A 364 115.25 -75.57 67.66
C THR A 364 114.49 -75.04 66.44
N MET A 365 113.80 -75.90 65.67
CA MET A 365 113.03 -75.52 64.48
C MET A 365 111.56 -75.13 64.74
N GLN A 366 111.07 -75.28 65.98
CA GLN A 366 109.65 -75.02 66.29
C GLN A 366 109.34 -73.55 66.64
N ILE A 367 110.35 -72.74 66.99
CA ILE A 367 110.17 -71.35 67.45
C ILE A 367 110.13 -70.34 66.28
N GLU A 368 110.61 -70.71 65.08
CA GLU A 368 110.57 -69.84 63.89
C GLU A 368 109.32 -70.00 63.02
N ILE A 369 108.49 -71.03 63.20
CA ILE A 369 107.32 -71.33 62.33
C ILE A 369 106.01 -70.68 62.83
N ASP A 370 105.87 -70.47 64.13
CA ASP A 370 104.67 -69.93 64.79
C ASP A 370 104.27 -68.50 64.35
N PRO A 371 105.19 -67.52 64.16
CA PRO A 371 104.81 -66.20 63.67
C PRO A 371 104.32 -66.21 62.22
N PHE A 372 104.83 -67.12 61.38
CA PHE A 372 104.32 -67.28 60.00
C PHE A 372 102.91 -67.87 59.98
N GLY A 373 102.56 -68.76 60.91
CA GLY A 373 101.21 -69.29 61.06
C GLY A 373 100.18 -68.20 61.36
N ASN A 374 100.51 -67.27 62.27
CA ASN A 374 99.66 -66.12 62.59
C ASN A 374 99.52 -65.15 61.42
N ILE A 375 100.62 -64.83 60.71
CA ILE A 375 100.58 -63.99 59.50
C ILE A 375 99.71 -64.62 58.41
N ILE A 376 99.81 -65.94 58.19
CA ILE A 376 98.99 -66.65 57.21
C ILE A 376 97.51 -66.63 57.61
N SER A 377 97.20 -66.79 58.90
CA SER A 377 95.82 -66.68 59.42
C SER A 377 95.25 -65.27 59.19
N ASP A 378 96.01 -64.23 59.51
CA ASP A 378 95.61 -62.83 59.29
C ASP A 378 95.43 -62.51 57.81
N LEU A 379 96.34 -63.01 56.95
CA LEU A 379 96.23 -62.86 55.50
C LEU A 379 94.97 -63.55 54.96
N LYS A 380 94.64 -64.73 55.50
CA LYS A 380 93.44 -65.49 55.13
C LYS A 380 92.16 -64.74 55.52
N ILE A 381 92.12 -64.17 56.73
CA ILE A 381 91.00 -63.33 57.18
C ILE A 381 90.88 -62.08 56.30
N ALA A 382 92.00 -61.42 55.99
CA ALA A 382 92.02 -60.25 55.10
C ALA A 382 91.53 -60.57 53.68
N ILE A 383 91.91 -61.74 53.14
CA ILE A 383 91.43 -62.23 51.84
C ILE A 383 89.92 -62.49 51.88
N THR A 384 89.40 -63.17 52.90
CA THR A 384 87.93 -63.41 53.01
C THR A 384 87.15 -62.10 53.17
N ASN A 385 87.71 -61.11 53.86
CA ASN A 385 87.12 -59.79 54.00
C ASN A 385 87.19 -58.98 52.70
N ALA A 386 88.28 -59.09 51.94
CA ALA A 386 88.41 -58.47 50.61
C ALA A 386 87.46 -59.11 49.60
N GLU A 387 87.31 -60.43 49.64
CA GLU A 387 86.42 -61.19 48.77
C GLU A 387 84.95 -60.84 49.03
N SER A 388 84.51 -60.80 50.30
CA SER A 388 83.15 -60.35 50.65
C SER A 388 82.88 -58.89 50.28
N ARG A 389 83.87 -57.99 50.39
CA ARG A 389 83.76 -56.60 49.90
C ARG A 389 83.64 -56.54 48.38
N THR A 390 84.38 -57.39 47.68
CA THR A 390 84.34 -57.48 46.21
C THR A 390 82.99 -58.02 45.74
N GLN A 391 82.48 -59.09 46.37
CA GLN A 391 81.14 -59.63 46.09
C GLN A 391 80.04 -58.60 46.38
N ASN A 392 80.15 -57.82 47.46
CA ASN A 392 79.20 -56.73 47.75
C ASN A 392 79.29 -55.59 46.71
N ALA A 393 80.50 -55.22 46.28
CA ALA A 393 80.69 -54.24 45.21
C ALA A 393 80.13 -54.74 43.87
N GLU A 394 80.30 -56.02 43.55
CA GLU A 394 79.74 -56.67 42.36
C GLU A 394 78.21 -56.68 42.40
N ALA A 395 77.61 -57.06 43.54
CA ALA A 395 76.16 -57.01 43.74
C ALA A 395 75.59 -55.58 43.59
N ARG A 396 76.33 -54.56 44.06
CA ARG A 396 75.96 -53.16 43.84
C ARG A 396 76.10 -52.75 42.38
N CYS A 397 77.12 -53.22 41.67
CA CYS A 397 77.29 -52.94 40.25
C CYS A 397 76.18 -53.58 39.40
N THR A 398 75.77 -54.81 39.71
CA THR A 398 74.66 -55.46 39.01
C THR A 398 73.33 -54.74 39.30
N GLN A 399 73.09 -54.33 40.55
CA GLN A 399 71.92 -53.53 40.92
C GLN A 399 71.91 -52.17 40.20
N LEU A 400 73.04 -51.47 40.15
CA LEU A 400 73.18 -50.18 39.44
C LEU A 400 72.97 -50.34 37.92
N THR A 401 73.46 -51.45 37.35
CA THR A 401 73.26 -51.75 35.93
C THR A 401 71.78 -52.02 35.65
N GLN A 402 71.10 -52.76 36.53
CA GLN A 402 69.67 -53.02 36.43
C GLN A 402 68.85 -51.72 36.53
N THR A 403 69.16 -50.84 37.47
CA THR A 403 68.46 -49.55 37.59
C THR A 403 68.74 -48.63 36.41
N ASN A 404 69.96 -48.61 35.86
CA ASN A 404 70.28 -47.84 34.66
C ASN A 404 69.48 -48.32 33.43
N VAL A 405 69.37 -49.64 33.24
CA VAL A 405 68.55 -50.20 32.15
C VAL A 405 67.08 -49.82 32.33
N GLN A 406 66.55 -49.90 33.55
CA GLN A 406 65.18 -49.50 33.85
C GLN A 406 64.93 -48.00 33.60
N LEU A 407 65.84 -47.13 34.05
CA LEU A 407 65.76 -45.69 33.82
C LEU A 407 65.88 -45.33 32.33
N SER A 408 66.75 -46.02 31.58
CA SER A 408 66.85 -45.85 30.13
C SER A 408 65.54 -46.21 29.44
N GLY A 409 64.91 -47.33 29.82
CA GLY A 409 63.60 -47.72 29.29
C GLY A 409 62.49 -46.72 29.62
N GLN A 410 62.51 -46.15 30.84
CA GLN A 410 61.58 -45.07 31.20
C GLN A 410 61.82 -43.80 30.39
N LEU A 411 63.09 -43.45 30.13
CA LEU A 411 63.45 -42.29 29.32
C LEU A 411 62.99 -42.45 27.86
N ASP A 412 63.18 -43.64 27.28
CA ASP A 412 62.73 -43.93 25.91
C ASP A 412 61.21 -43.87 25.80
N SER A 413 60.48 -44.41 26.79
CA SER A 413 59.02 -44.31 26.87
C SER A 413 58.54 -42.86 27.01
N LEU A 414 59.19 -42.06 27.86
CA LEU A 414 58.87 -40.64 28.02
C LEU A 414 59.14 -39.86 26.73
N LYS A 415 60.21 -40.21 26.01
CA LYS A 415 60.58 -39.58 24.75
C LYS A 415 59.61 -39.93 23.62
N SER A 416 59.18 -41.18 23.50
CA SER A 416 58.14 -41.56 22.53
C SER A 416 56.81 -40.88 22.85
N GLN A 417 56.38 -40.89 24.13
CA GLN A 417 55.16 -40.21 24.55
C GLN A 417 55.22 -38.69 24.33
N GLY A 418 56.37 -38.06 24.58
CA GLY A 418 56.61 -36.64 24.31
C GLY A 418 56.54 -36.32 22.82
N SER A 419 57.11 -37.18 21.97
CA SER A 419 57.06 -37.06 20.51
C SER A 419 55.64 -37.19 19.97
N ASP A 420 54.88 -38.20 20.42
CA ASP A 420 53.49 -38.41 20.00
C ASP A 420 52.58 -37.26 20.43
N ARG A 421 52.78 -36.77 21.67
CA ARG A 421 52.06 -35.59 22.18
C ARG A 421 52.41 -34.32 21.40
N ALA A 422 53.67 -34.12 21.02
CA ALA A 422 54.08 -32.99 20.20
C ALA A 422 53.43 -33.03 18.81
N GLY A 423 53.41 -34.20 18.15
CA GLY A 423 52.72 -34.39 16.88
C GLY A 423 51.21 -34.12 16.96
N LEU A 424 50.55 -34.62 18.01
CA LEU A 424 49.12 -34.37 18.24
C LEU A 424 48.80 -32.88 18.49
N LEU A 425 49.67 -32.16 19.21
CA LEU A 425 49.50 -30.72 19.42
C LEU A 425 49.74 -29.93 18.13
N GLU A 426 50.69 -30.34 17.29
CA GLU A 426 50.94 -29.71 15.99
C GLU A 426 49.76 -29.91 15.03
N THR A 427 49.16 -31.10 14.97
CA THR A 427 47.97 -31.35 14.14
C THR A 427 46.77 -30.55 14.63
N LYS A 428 46.54 -30.48 15.95
CA LYS A 428 45.49 -29.64 16.53
C LYS A 428 45.70 -28.15 16.27
N LEU A 429 46.95 -27.68 16.30
CA LEU A 429 47.27 -26.29 15.99
C LEU A 429 46.93 -25.97 14.54
N LYS A 430 47.36 -26.83 13.59
CA LYS A 430 47.03 -26.66 12.17
C LYS A 430 45.52 -26.70 11.92
N GLU A 431 44.81 -27.62 12.56
CA GLU A 431 43.35 -27.69 12.47
C GLU A 431 42.70 -26.40 13.00
N SER A 432 43.12 -25.91 14.17
CA SER A 432 42.65 -24.65 14.74
C SER A 432 42.95 -23.45 13.83
N ASP A 433 44.13 -23.39 13.23
CA ASP A 433 44.50 -22.31 12.29
C ASP A 433 43.60 -22.35 11.04
N THR A 434 43.32 -23.54 10.49
CA THR A 434 42.41 -23.66 9.34
C THR A 434 40.97 -23.27 9.70
N GLN A 435 40.49 -23.60 10.90
CA GLN A 435 39.17 -23.17 11.39
C GLN A 435 39.10 -21.65 11.57
N LEU A 436 40.18 -21.04 12.07
CA LEU A 436 40.28 -19.60 12.25
C LEU A 436 40.28 -18.86 10.90
N GLU A 437 41.03 -19.34 9.90
CA GLU A 437 41.01 -18.77 8.56
C GLU A 437 39.64 -18.93 7.87
N HIS A 438 38.96 -20.08 8.04
CA HIS A 438 37.58 -20.24 7.56
C HIS A 438 36.62 -19.27 8.25
N ALA A 439 36.73 -19.08 9.57
CA ALA A 439 35.92 -18.11 10.31
C ALA A 439 36.19 -16.67 9.83
N ARG A 440 37.44 -16.31 9.54
CA ARG A 440 37.79 -15.00 8.96
C ARG A 440 37.17 -14.79 7.59
N ALA A 441 37.32 -15.73 6.68
CA ALA A 441 36.71 -15.65 5.35
C ALA A 441 35.18 -15.54 5.41
N SER A 442 34.55 -16.26 6.35
CA SER A 442 33.11 -16.15 6.61
C SER A 442 32.70 -14.76 7.12
N VAL A 443 33.46 -14.19 8.07
CA VAL A 443 33.23 -12.82 8.55
C VAL A 443 33.41 -11.79 7.43
N ASP A 444 34.44 -11.92 6.60
CA ASP A 444 34.67 -11.01 5.47
C ASP A 444 33.52 -11.06 4.46
N ALA A 445 33.00 -12.25 4.15
CA ALA A 445 31.83 -12.41 3.27
C ALA A 445 30.57 -11.75 3.86
N ILE A 446 30.36 -11.87 5.18
CA ILE A 446 29.24 -11.21 5.88
C ILE A 446 29.40 -9.68 5.85
N VAL A 447 30.61 -9.17 6.05
CA VAL A 447 30.89 -7.73 6.00
C VAL A 447 30.63 -7.17 4.60
N GLU A 448 31.03 -7.90 3.55
CA GLU A 448 30.74 -7.51 2.17
C GLU A 448 29.23 -7.51 1.89
N GLN A 449 28.52 -8.56 2.31
CA GLN A 449 27.06 -8.64 2.18
C GLN A 449 26.38 -7.47 2.93
N GLN A 450 26.84 -7.14 4.14
CA GLN A 450 26.34 -5.98 4.88
C GLN A 450 26.63 -4.66 4.16
N GLY A 451 27.79 -4.53 3.50
CA GLY A 451 28.14 -3.39 2.67
C GLY A 451 27.17 -3.22 1.49
N MET A 452 26.86 -4.31 0.79
CA MET A 452 25.88 -4.29 -0.30
C MET A 452 24.48 -3.90 0.17
N LEU A 453 24.02 -4.47 1.30
CA LEU A 453 22.72 -4.12 1.89
C LEU A 453 22.66 -2.65 2.30
N ARG A 454 23.75 -2.10 2.87
CA ARG A 454 23.83 -0.67 3.20
C ARG A 454 23.78 0.22 1.97
N SER A 455 24.44 -0.16 0.87
CA SER A 455 24.36 0.59 -0.40
C SER A 455 22.94 0.60 -0.94
N SER A 456 22.28 -0.57 -0.98
CA SER A 456 20.88 -0.70 -1.42
C SER A 456 19.93 0.13 -0.54
N MET A 457 20.13 0.13 0.77
CA MET A 457 19.36 0.97 1.71
C MET A 457 19.54 2.47 1.41
N SER A 458 20.77 2.91 1.15
CA SER A 458 21.05 4.30 0.76
C SER A 458 20.35 4.69 -0.55
N ASP A 459 20.31 3.79 -1.53
CA ASP A 459 19.61 4.04 -2.80
C ASP A 459 18.09 4.13 -2.58
N MET A 460 17.51 3.28 -1.72
CA MET A 460 16.11 3.37 -1.34
C MET A 460 15.79 4.66 -0.58
N GLU A 461 16.66 5.12 0.31
CA GLU A 461 16.50 6.40 1.02
C GLU A 461 16.46 7.58 0.03
N HIS A 462 17.34 7.58 -0.98
CA HIS A 462 17.32 8.60 -2.02
C HIS A 462 16.04 8.56 -2.87
N MET A 463 15.53 7.37 -3.21
CA MET A 463 14.25 7.24 -3.92
C MET A 463 13.06 7.74 -3.07
N ILE A 464 13.05 7.44 -1.77
CA ILE A 464 12.02 7.93 -0.85
C ILE A 464 12.03 9.46 -0.80
N GLU A 465 13.21 10.08 -0.75
CA GLU A 465 13.32 11.54 -0.70
C GLU A 465 12.84 12.20 -2.00
N ASP A 466 13.20 11.65 -3.16
CA ASP A 466 12.68 12.11 -4.46
C ASP A 466 11.14 11.95 -4.57
N LEU A 467 10.60 10.83 -4.09
CA LEU A 467 9.15 10.61 -4.04
C LEU A 467 8.45 11.59 -3.11
N LYS A 468 9.03 11.91 -1.95
CA LYS A 468 8.50 12.94 -1.05
C LYS A 468 8.48 14.31 -1.72
N GLU A 469 9.54 14.69 -2.43
CA GLU A 469 9.58 15.97 -3.14
C GLU A 469 8.50 16.04 -4.22
N LYS A 470 8.33 14.95 -4.99
CA LYS A 470 7.26 14.85 -6.01
C LYS A 470 5.87 14.90 -5.37
N TYR A 471 5.68 14.22 -4.24
CA TYR A 471 4.45 14.26 -3.47
C TYR A 471 4.10 15.70 -3.05
N LEU A 472 5.03 16.43 -2.43
CA LEU A 472 4.81 17.82 -2.03
C LEU A 472 4.48 18.74 -3.21
N LYS A 473 5.12 18.53 -4.38
CA LYS A 473 4.78 19.26 -5.61
C LYS A 473 3.39 18.92 -6.14
N ALA A 474 2.96 17.67 -6.03
CA ALA A 474 1.63 17.24 -6.43
C ALA A 474 0.56 17.79 -5.48
N GLU A 475 0.82 17.76 -4.18
CA GLU A 475 -0.05 18.28 -3.12
C GLU A 475 -0.29 19.78 -3.29
N THR A 476 0.77 20.58 -3.43
CA THR A 476 0.63 22.03 -3.71
C THR A 476 -0.11 22.32 -5.02
N ARG A 477 0.00 21.44 -6.02
CA ARG A 477 -0.77 21.56 -7.28
C ARG A 477 -2.25 21.24 -7.07
N ALA A 478 -2.55 20.23 -6.26
CA ALA A 478 -3.91 19.86 -5.89
C ALA A 478 -4.58 20.99 -5.10
N GLU A 479 -3.90 21.56 -4.09
CA GLU A 479 -4.37 22.72 -3.32
C GLU A 479 -4.65 23.93 -4.22
N ASN A 480 -3.78 24.21 -5.20
CA ASN A 480 -3.99 25.28 -6.17
C ASN A 480 -5.22 25.03 -7.05
N ALA A 481 -5.43 23.79 -7.50
CA ALA A 481 -6.60 23.41 -8.28
C ALA A 481 -7.89 23.51 -7.46
N GLU A 482 -7.88 23.04 -6.21
CA GLU A 482 -8.99 23.17 -5.27
C GLU A 482 -9.36 24.64 -5.04
N SER A 483 -8.37 25.49 -4.80
CA SER A 483 -8.57 26.94 -4.65
C SER A 483 -9.22 27.57 -5.90
N LYS A 484 -8.82 27.14 -7.10
CA LYS A 484 -9.44 27.59 -8.36
C LYS A 484 -10.86 27.08 -8.54
N CYS A 485 -11.12 25.81 -8.21
CA CYS A 485 -12.46 25.23 -8.25
C CYS A 485 -13.42 25.91 -7.28
N SER A 486 -12.94 26.25 -6.08
CA SER A 486 -13.70 27.02 -5.10
C SER A 486 -14.09 28.40 -5.64
N LEU A 487 -13.12 29.15 -6.18
CA LEU A 487 -13.38 30.45 -6.81
C LEU A 487 -14.36 30.34 -7.99
N LEU A 488 -14.20 29.35 -8.86
CA LEU A 488 -15.12 29.11 -9.98
C LEU A 488 -16.53 28.79 -9.49
N THR A 489 -16.66 28.01 -8.41
CA THR A 489 -17.94 27.67 -7.79
C THR A 489 -18.64 28.94 -7.27
N ASP A 490 -17.90 29.80 -6.57
CA ASP A 490 -18.42 31.08 -6.07
C ASP A 490 -18.91 31.96 -7.23
N THR A 491 -18.11 32.12 -8.29
CA THR A 491 -18.52 32.93 -9.46
C THR A 491 -19.72 32.33 -10.20
N ASN A 492 -19.84 31.00 -10.25
CA ASN A 492 -20.99 30.34 -10.88
C ASN A 492 -22.26 30.54 -10.05
N LEU A 493 -22.14 30.58 -8.72
CA LEU A 493 -23.24 30.91 -7.82
C LEU A 493 -23.71 32.35 -8.02
N GLU A 494 -22.78 33.32 -8.08
CA GLU A 494 -23.10 34.72 -8.39
C GLU A 494 -23.82 34.87 -9.75
N LEU A 495 -23.31 34.23 -10.80
CA LEU A 495 -23.95 34.24 -12.12
C LEU A 495 -25.34 33.59 -12.11
N SER A 496 -25.52 32.53 -11.33
CA SER A 496 -26.82 31.85 -11.19
C SER A 496 -27.84 32.75 -10.49
N GLU A 497 -27.43 33.51 -9.48
CA GLU A 497 -28.26 34.52 -8.83
C GLU A 497 -28.66 35.63 -9.81
N GLU A 498 -27.72 36.16 -10.60
CA GLU A 498 -28.01 37.15 -11.64
C GLU A 498 -29.00 36.63 -12.70
N LEU A 499 -28.82 35.39 -13.16
CA LEU A 499 -29.75 34.75 -14.10
C LEU A 499 -31.15 34.60 -13.51
N SER A 500 -31.26 34.23 -12.24
CA SER A 500 -32.55 34.12 -11.54
C SER A 500 -33.25 35.48 -11.46
N PHE A 501 -32.51 36.55 -11.16
CA PHE A 501 -33.01 37.91 -11.12
C PHE A 501 -33.50 38.37 -12.50
N LEU A 502 -32.71 38.13 -13.54
CA LEU A 502 -33.09 38.46 -14.92
C LEU A 502 -34.33 37.70 -15.37
N ARG A 503 -34.44 36.41 -15.03
CA ARG A 503 -35.62 35.59 -15.31
C ARG A 503 -36.88 36.15 -14.65
N GLY A 504 -36.79 36.53 -13.37
CA GLY A 504 -37.91 37.18 -12.67
C GLY A 504 -38.33 38.51 -13.31
N ARG A 505 -37.36 39.29 -13.82
CA ARG A 505 -37.66 40.52 -14.57
C ARG A 505 -38.37 40.25 -15.90
N VAL A 506 -37.94 39.21 -16.63
CA VAL A 506 -38.60 38.80 -17.88
C VAL A 506 -40.04 38.36 -17.62
N GLU A 507 -40.26 37.53 -16.60
CA GLU A 507 -41.61 37.10 -16.21
C GLU A 507 -42.52 38.28 -15.85
N SER A 508 -42.00 39.29 -15.13
CA SER A 508 -42.75 40.51 -14.84
C SER A 508 -43.14 41.29 -16.10
N LEU A 509 -42.22 41.41 -17.07
CA LEU A 509 -42.48 42.06 -18.35
C LEU A 509 -43.49 41.28 -19.20
N GLU A 510 -43.41 39.95 -19.23
CA GLU A 510 -44.38 39.08 -19.92
C GLU A 510 -45.78 39.23 -19.33
N ASN A 511 -45.91 39.26 -18.01
CA ASN A 511 -47.18 39.49 -17.32
C ASN A 511 -47.76 40.88 -17.65
N SER A 512 -46.92 41.91 -17.64
CA SER A 512 -47.33 43.27 -18.03
C SER A 512 -47.79 43.34 -19.49
N LEU A 513 -47.07 42.68 -20.40
CA LEU A 513 -47.43 42.59 -21.81
C LEU A 513 -48.75 41.85 -22.01
N HIS A 514 -48.97 40.73 -21.30
CA HIS A 514 -50.22 40.00 -21.34
C HIS A 514 -51.38 40.87 -20.87
N GLN A 515 -51.22 41.58 -19.75
CA GLN A 515 -52.23 42.50 -19.22
C GLN A 515 -52.55 43.63 -20.21
N ALA A 516 -51.54 44.24 -20.81
CA ALA A 516 -51.70 45.29 -21.82
C ALA A 516 -52.45 44.77 -23.06
N ASN A 517 -52.14 43.55 -23.50
CA ASN A 517 -52.84 42.90 -24.61
C ASN A 517 -54.30 42.60 -24.28
N GLN A 518 -54.60 42.09 -23.09
CA GLN A 518 -55.98 41.87 -22.63
C GLN A 518 -56.76 43.18 -22.59
N LEU A 519 -56.16 44.25 -22.05
CA LEU A 519 -56.76 45.58 -22.03
C LEU A 519 -57.06 46.08 -23.44
N LYS A 520 -56.10 45.96 -24.37
CA LYS A 520 -56.27 46.31 -25.79
C LYS A 520 -57.44 45.56 -26.42
N ILE A 521 -57.58 44.26 -26.17
CA ILE A 521 -58.69 43.44 -26.68
C ILE A 521 -60.03 43.90 -26.10
N CYS A 522 -60.10 44.16 -24.78
CA CYS A 522 -61.31 44.68 -24.13
C CYS A 522 -61.72 46.06 -24.69
N THR A 523 -60.76 46.97 -24.86
CA THR A 523 -61.01 48.28 -25.48
C THR A 523 -61.47 48.14 -26.92
N ALA A 524 -60.86 47.26 -27.72
CA ALA A 524 -61.29 47.03 -29.10
C ALA A 524 -62.73 46.48 -29.17
N LYS A 525 -63.11 45.56 -28.27
CA LYS A 525 -64.49 45.04 -28.16
C LYS A 525 -65.49 46.14 -27.80
N ASP A 526 -65.16 47.01 -26.84
CA ASP A 526 -65.99 48.15 -26.45
C ASP A 526 -66.14 49.18 -27.59
N ILE A 527 -65.06 49.48 -28.32
CA ILE A 527 -65.14 50.34 -29.52
C ILE A 527 -66.04 49.70 -30.57
N CYS A 528 -65.94 48.39 -30.80
CA CYS A 528 -66.77 47.67 -31.77
C CYS A 528 -68.27 47.73 -31.39
N SER A 529 -68.61 47.51 -30.12
CA SER A 529 -70.00 47.60 -29.65
C SER A 529 -70.57 49.02 -29.80
N LYS A 530 -69.80 50.05 -29.41
CA LYS A 530 -70.17 51.46 -29.58
C LYS A 530 -70.34 51.83 -31.05
N THR A 531 -69.42 51.38 -31.90
CA THR A 531 -69.47 51.62 -33.36
C THR A 531 -70.72 51.00 -33.97
N LYS A 532 -71.11 49.78 -33.55
CA LYS A 532 -72.36 49.14 -33.96
C LYS A 532 -73.58 49.98 -33.56
N THR A 533 -73.65 50.43 -32.31
CA THR A 533 -74.75 51.29 -31.83
C THR A 533 -74.84 52.60 -32.61
N ILE A 534 -73.70 53.25 -32.90
CA ILE A 534 -73.65 54.47 -33.72
C ILE A 534 -74.15 54.17 -35.14
N THR A 535 -73.72 53.06 -35.74
CA THR A 535 -74.14 52.65 -37.09
C THR A 535 -75.64 52.40 -37.16
N ASP A 536 -76.22 51.72 -36.16
CA ASP A 536 -77.66 51.49 -36.05
C ASP A 536 -78.44 52.81 -35.93
N LEU A 537 -77.92 53.76 -35.14
CA LEU A 537 -78.53 55.08 -34.97
C LEU A 537 -78.47 55.91 -36.27
N VAL A 538 -77.33 55.92 -36.96
CA VAL A 538 -77.16 56.60 -38.25
C VAL A 538 -78.10 56.01 -39.30
N SER A 539 -78.26 54.68 -39.34
CA SER A 539 -79.19 54.01 -40.25
C SER A 539 -80.65 54.41 -39.99
N LYS A 540 -81.07 54.46 -38.71
CA LYS A 540 -82.40 54.97 -38.32
C LYS A 540 -82.59 56.44 -38.72
N LEU A 541 -81.58 57.27 -38.49
CA LEU A 541 -81.62 58.68 -38.87
C LEU A 541 -81.71 58.87 -40.39
N ALA A 542 -81.03 58.04 -41.17
CA ALA A 542 -81.11 58.05 -42.63
C ALA A 542 -82.52 57.70 -43.13
N LEU A 543 -83.15 56.66 -42.58
CA LEU A 543 -84.54 56.28 -42.90
C LEU A 543 -85.53 57.40 -42.56
N GLU A 544 -85.38 58.05 -41.40
CA GLU A 544 -86.22 59.20 -41.04
C GLU A 544 -85.99 60.39 -41.97
N ARG A 545 -84.74 60.66 -42.36
CA ARG A 545 -84.42 61.69 -43.35
C ARG A 545 -85.07 61.41 -44.70
N GLU A 546 -85.04 60.16 -45.18
CA GLU A 546 -85.71 59.73 -46.42
C GLU A 546 -87.23 59.88 -46.31
N ARG A 547 -87.83 59.44 -45.20
CA ARG A 547 -89.26 59.58 -44.91
C ARG A 547 -89.69 61.06 -44.93
N LEU A 548 -88.97 61.93 -44.22
CA LEU A 548 -89.22 63.36 -44.19
C LEU A 548 -89.02 63.99 -45.57
N HIS A 549 -87.99 63.60 -46.32
CA HIS A 549 -87.76 64.09 -47.68
C HIS A 549 -88.93 63.73 -48.61
N ALA A 550 -89.44 62.49 -48.56
CA ALA A 550 -90.61 62.06 -49.33
C ALA A 550 -91.88 62.86 -48.96
N GLN A 551 -92.07 63.16 -47.67
CA GLN A 551 -93.16 64.02 -47.20
C GLN A 551 -93.03 65.45 -47.73
N ILE A 552 -91.83 66.03 -47.69
CA ILE A 552 -91.53 67.36 -48.24
C ILE A 552 -91.84 67.39 -49.74
N VAL A 553 -91.33 66.45 -50.53
CA VAL A 553 -91.59 66.39 -51.99
C VAL A 553 -93.09 66.31 -52.28
N THR A 554 -93.83 65.51 -51.51
CA THR A 554 -95.29 65.40 -51.64
C THR A 554 -96.01 66.72 -51.33
N LEU A 555 -95.65 67.38 -50.23
CA LEU A 555 -96.19 68.69 -49.87
C LEU A 555 -95.82 69.76 -50.90
N THR A 556 -94.59 69.79 -51.40
CA THR A 556 -94.15 70.69 -52.47
C THR A 556 -94.98 70.49 -53.74
N LYS A 557 -95.27 69.24 -54.12
CA LYS A 557 -96.15 68.94 -55.27
C LYS A 557 -97.57 69.43 -55.04
N LYS A 558 -98.14 69.18 -53.85
CA LYS A 558 -99.47 69.70 -53.46
C LYS A 558 -99.52 71.23 -53.48
N ASN A 559 -98.53 71.90 -52.90
CA ASN A 559 -98.41 73.36 -52.91
C ASN A 559 -98.30 73.91 -54.33
N ARG A 560 -97.57 73.23 -55.23
CA ARG A 560 -97.50 73.62 -56.66
C ARG A 560 -98.86 73.51 -57.35
N ILE A 561 -99.66 72.48 -57.05
CA ILE A 561 -101.03 72.32 -57.57
C ILE A 561 -101.95 73.43 -57.02
N LEU A 562 -101.90 73.68 -55.70
CA LEU A 562 -102.69 74.74 -55.07
C LEU A 562 -102.33 76.12 -55.62
N ALA A 563 -101.03 76.43 -55.77
CA ALA A 563 -100.59 77.69 -56.37
C ALA A 563 -101.07 77.85 -57.83
N LYS A 564 -101.13 76.78 -58.63
CA LYS A 564 -101.76 76.81 -59.96
C LYS A 564 -103.26 77.09 -59.85
N LYS A 565 -103.96 76.44 -58.93
CA LYS A 565 -105.41 76.62 -58.70
C LYS A 565 -105.75 78.04 -58.22
N CYS A 566 -104.92 78.66 -57.39
CA CYS A 566 -105.06 80.07 -57.01
C CYS A 566 -104.89 81.00 -58.22
N LYS A 567 -103.88 80.76 -59.07
CA LYS A 567 -103.69 81.53 -60.32
C LYS A 567 -104.83 81.37 -61.34
N GLU A 568 -105.48 80.20 -61.38
CA GLU A 568 -106.67 79.97 -62.22
C GLU A 568 -107.91 80.72 -61.71
N ASN A 569 -108.01 80.98 -60.40
CA ASN A 569 -109.07 81.78 -59.81
C ASN A 569 -108.83 83.31 -59.92
N ASP A 570 -107.60 83.76 -60.17
CA ASP A 570 -107.25 85.19 -60.34
C ASP A 570 -107.47 85.71 -61.78
N ASN A 571 -107.68 84.83 -62.78
CA ASN A 571 -107.96 85.24 -64.18
C ASN A 571 -109.46 85.50 -64.46
N GLY A 572 -110.20 85.88 -63.42
CA GLY A 572 -111.64 86.15 -63.47
C GLY A 572 -112.07 87.52 -62.94
N ALA A 573 -111.22 88.56 -62.94
CA ALA A 573 -111.58 89.99 -63.01
C ALA A 573 -110.35 90.89 -62.80
N ALA A 574 -109.99 91.68 -63.82
CA ALA A 574 -108.91 92.65 -63.75
C ALA A 574 -109.34 93.98 -63.09
N SER A 575 -108.43 94.59 -62.31
CA SER A 575 -107.88 95.96 -62.49
C SER A 575 -107.70 96.81 -61.22
N LEU A 576 -106.59 97.59 -61.22
CA LEU A 576 -106.26 98.82 -60.45
C LEU A 576 -105.80 98.59 -58.99
N SER A 577 -104.63 99.06 -58.53
CA SER A 577 -104.04 100.39 -58.72
C SER A 577 -102.56 100.48 -58.29
N LYS A 578 -101.84 101.40 -58.95
CA LYS A 578 -100.76 102.27 -58.45
C LYS A 578 -99.36 101.70 -58.12
N GLU A 579 -98.49 101.97 -59.08
CA GLU A 579 -97.11 102.45 -58.97
C GLU A 579 -96.86 103.39 -57.78
N VAL A 580 -95.84 103.07 -56.96
CA VAL A 580 -94.93 104.04 -56.34
C VAL A 580 -93.52 103.42 -56.28
N THR A 581 -92.58 104.27 -56.63
CA THR A 581 -91.13 104.16 -56.76
C THR A 581 -90.37 103.94 -55.45
N ALA A 582 -89.06 103.73 -55.63
CA ALA A 582 -87.97 103.81 -54.65
C ALA A 582 -87.77 102.52 -53.83
N THR A 583 -86.57 102.04 -53.50
CA THR A 583 -85.14 102.29 -53.79
C THR A 583 -84.44 101.33 -52.82
N GLU A 584 -83.28 100.77 -53.19
CA GLU A 584 -82.23 100.30 -52.26
C GLU A 584 -82.54 99.17 -51.27
N GLY A 585 -81.59 98.23 -51.13
CA GLY A 585 -81.60 97.30 -50.01
C GLY A 585 -80.83 96.01 -50.19
N GLU A 586 -79.61 96.09 -50.72
CA GLU A 586 -78.58 95.12 -50.41
C GLU A 586 -78.34 95.12 -48.89
N LEU A 587 -78.78 94.09 -48.15
CA LEU A 587 -78.33 93.87 -46.77
C LEU A 587 -78.27 92.37 -46.43
N ARG A 588 -77.04 91.86 -46.42
CA ARG A 588 -76.55 90.87 -45.47
C ARG A 588 -76.61 91.46 -44.03
N PRO A 589 -76.15 90.73 -43.00
CA PRO A 589 -76.83 89.77 -42.13
C PRO A 589 -77.24 90.38 -40.75
N LEU A 590 -78.10 89.71 -39.97
CA LEU A 590 -78.17 90.00 -38.53
C LEU A 590 -77.98 88.75 -37.67
N LYS A 591 -76.78 88.73 -37.11
CA LYS A 591 -76.31 88.03 -35.91
C LYS A 591 -77.25 88.41 -34.75
N VAL A 592 -78.02 87.46 -34.23
CA VAL A 592 -78.63 87.61 -32.90
C VAL A 592 -77.88 86.68 -31.96
N MET A 593 -77.13 87.37 -31.11
CA MET A 593 -76.47 86.89 -29.91
C MET A 593 -77.51 87.07 -28.80
N GLU A 594 -77.93 85.99 -28.14
CA GLU A 594 -78.32 86.11 -26.73
C GLU A 594 -78.01 84.82 -25.99
N GLU A 595 -77.30 85.04 -24.90
CA GLU A 595 -76.77 84.11 -23.94
C GLU A 595 -77.91 83.54 -23.07
N ALA A 596 -77.87 82.24 -22.81
CA ALA A 596 -78.43 81.67 -21.61
C ALA A 596 -77.49 80.58 -21.10
N SER A 597 -76.73 80.94 -20.09
CA SER A 597 -75.81 80.10 -19.32
C SER A 597 -76.52 78.88 -18.74
N LEU A 598 -76.03 77.69 -19.09
CA LEU A 598 -76.11 76.50 -18.22
C LEU A 598 -74.85 75.66 -18.41
N ASN A 599 -74.17 75.47 -17.27
CA ASN A 599 -72.85 74.89 -17.11
C ASN A 599 -72.72 73.48 -17.69
N CYS A 600 -71.76 73.24 -18.58
CA CYS A 600 -71.13 71.94 -18.73
C CYS A 600 -69.71 72.10 -19.31
N SER A 601 -68.70 71.70 -18.55
CA SER A 601 -67.29 71.70 -18.95
C SER A 601 -67.10 70.78 -20.17
N THR A 602 -66.60 71.31 -21.28
CA THR A 602 -66.21 70.50 -22.44
C THR A 602 -64.87 70.98 -22.98
N THR A 603 -63.86 70.18 -22.70
CA THR A 603 -62.53 70.18 -23.31
C THR A 603 -62.65 70.00 -24.83
N GLN A 604 -61.93 70.86 -25.57
CA GLN A 604 -61.81 70.76 -27.03
C GLN A 604 -61.30 69.38 -27.47
N PRO A 605 -61.82 68.81 -28.57
CA PRO A 605 -61.40 67.48 -29.01
C PRO A 605 -60.13 67.59 -29.86
N LYS A 606 -59.09 66.87 -29.41
CA LYS A 606 -57.78 66.64 -30.03
C LYS A 606 -57.90 65.76 -31.31
N VAL A 607 -58.83 66.06 -32.21
CA VAL A 607 -59.09 65.23 -33.42
C VAL A 607 -57.94 65.32 -34.43
N SER A 608 -57.23 66.44 -34.48
CA SER A 608 -56.05 66.62 -35.36
C SER A 608 -54.82 65.83 -34.90
N SER A 609 -54.73 65.49 -33.60
CA SER A 609 -53.59 64.73 -33.06
C SER A 609 -53.77 63.21 -33.24
N MET A 610 -55.01 62.70 -33.23
CA MET A 610 -55.26 61.27 -33.44
C MET A 610 -55.00 60.81 -34.88
N PHE A 611 -55.30 61.65 -35.89
CA PHE A 611 -54.97 61.31 -37.28
C PHE A 611 -53.46 61.25 -37.54
N LYS A 612 -52.67 62.11 -36.90
CA LYS A 612 -51.20 62.05 -36.97
C LYS A 612 -50.61 60.83 -36.23
N TYR A 613 -51.22 60.44 -35.11
CA TYR A 613 -50.80 59.24 -34.36
C TYR A 613 -51.17 57.94 -35.10
N PHE A 614 -52.31 57.92 -35.79
CA PHE A 614 -52.76 56.74 -36.53
C PHE A 614 -51.92 56.49 -37.79
N VAL A 615 -51.48 57.54 -38.49
CA VAL A 615 -50.55 57.42 -39.63
C VAL A 615 -49.15 57.02 -39.16
N PHE A 616 -48.65 57.58 -38.05
CA PHE A 616 -47.34 57.23 -37.49
C PHE A 616 -47.25 55.77 -36.98
N VAL A 617 -48.34 55.25 -36.40
CA VAL A 617 -48.41 53.87 -35.90
C VAL A 617 -48.54 52.86 -37.05
N MET A 618 -49.22 53.20 -38.14
CA MET A 618 -49.30 52.32 -39.33
C MET A 618 -47.96 52.27 -40.08
N GLU A 619 -47.25 53.39 -40.25
CA GLU A 619 -45.90 53.40 -40.86
C GLU A 619 -44.86 52.63 -40.02
N HIS A 620 -44.95 52.64 -38.68
CA HIS A 620 -44.04 51.88 -37.82
C HIS A 620 -44.33 50.38 -37.78
N VAL A 621 -45.60 49.97 -37.94
CA VAL A 621 -45.97 48.54 -38.02
C VAL A 621 -45.54 47.95 -39.37
N GLU A 622 -45.60 48.72 -40.47
CA GLU A 622 -45.04 48.31 -41.76
C GLU A 622 -43.50 48.24 -41.72
N ALA A 623 -42.82 49.18 -41.06
CA ALA A 623 -41.36 49.16 -40.92
C ALA A 623 -40.85 48.00 -40.04
N MET A 624 -41.60 47.61 -38.99
CA MET A 624 -41.23 46.45 -38.15
C MET A 624 -41.49 45.10 -38.81
N SER A 625 -42.37 45.04 -39.82
CA SER A 625 -42.65 43.82 -40.58
C SER A 625 -41.54 43.45 -41.57
N VAL A 626 -40.69 44.42 -41.94
CA VAL A 626 -39.56 44.25 -42.88
C VAL A 626 -38.24 43.89 -42.17
N LEU A 627 -38.19 43.98 -40.84
CA LEU A 627 -36.99 43.70 -40.03
C LEU A 627 -36.88 42.27 -39.47
N CYS A 628 -37.87 41.40 -39.72
CA CYS A 628 -37.78 39.97 -39.41
C CYS A 628 -37.30 39.18 -40.64
N VAL A 629 -36.01 39.33 -40.98
CA VAL A 629 -35.26 38.34 -41.77
C VAL A 629 -34.13 37.83 -40.87
N PRO A 630 -34.03 36.53 -40.56
CA PRO A 630 -32.93 36.03 -39.74
C PRO A 630 -31.64 36.08 -40.57
N THR A 631 -30.72 36.96 -40.20
CA THR A 631 -29.37 36.97 -40.76
C THR A 631 -28.51 36.05 -39.92
N ALA A 632 -28.41 34.78 -40.32
CA ALA A 632 -27.38 33.88 -39.85
C ALA A 632 -26.14 34.07 -40.74
N LEU A 633 -25.06 34.66 -40.21
CA LEU A 633 -23.72 34.49 -40.77
C LEU A 633 -22.62 34.93 -39.78
N VAL A 634 -21.90 33.90 -39.29
CA VAL A 634 -20.43 33.80 -39.21
C VAL A 634 -19.69 34.82 -38.32
N ASN A 635 -19.21 34.34 -37.18
CA ASN A 635 -17.96 34.82 -36.61
C ASN A 635 -16.93 33.68 -36.63
N LYS A 636 -15.86 33.93 -37.38
CA LYS A 636 -14.65 33.13 -37.48
C LYS A 636 -13.53 34.05 -36.99
N HIS A 637 -13.07 33.85 -35.76
CA HIS A 637 -11.68 34.01 -35.33
C HIS A 637 -11.50 33.49 -33.92
#